data_AF-A0A482WHL9-F1
#
_entry.id   AF-A0A482WHL9-F1
#
_cell.length_a   1.000
_cell.length_b   1.000
_cell.length_c   1.000
_cell.angle_alpha   90.00
_cell.angle_beta   90.00
_cell.angle_gamma   90.00
#
_symmetry.space_group_name_H-M   'P 1'
#
loop_
_entity.id
_entity.type
_entity.pdbx_description
1 polymer ?
#
loop_
_entity_poly.entity_id
_entity_poly.type
_entity_poly.pdbx_seq_one_letter_code
_entity_poly.pdbx_strand_id
1 'polypeptide(L)'
;MDNEQPHQELVKCVVVGDTAVGKTRLICARACNKQLSLSQLLATHVPTVLERSWEVVDGVNVSLRLWDTFGDHEKDRRFAYGRSDVVLLCFSLTSHNSLRNCKAMWYPEIRRFCPQTPILLVGCKNDLRYMYRDEAYLSFFRDRSPFLRAIRKADLVMPDQARSVAKELGVYYYETSVLTYYGVNEVFENAIRAALIARRQQRFWMTNLKKVQRPLLQAPYCPPKPHAGDVHVSQSLYEESLLWLWGAQAHTDLIFVAGAAAAGGGGGGGGAIGFKAHRFVVAAASPALARLLLCTDLHHEAGGGEVMSTRSASESSMVSTFGEATSGDFNEDTEYLIRVEKPTRRSSCQVLTSSQASIGASLKAASRELNHPAFTAITVQQCECFDSIDKPSSSLQTVVTLSKLVTPYAMQQCLQFLYTGTLDKRSPQLQEVRQAAEFMELPELLVYVSNIIAHEEFLNTELKQRYKKAVRMRLRELVLGGGVGGSFGGGGLFSDVVFQLEDGSQAAHRPMLMARCDMMRAMFSGDFREGSAKVILFPGVRTDTFRQLVSFLYCDEIGLVLPSRCLDLLELANRLCLPRLVNLVEKRVIEELNRICTARNDNGDVVEHCLRLLEPCKLHNADQLADWCMNHLCVNYNKLCKMSPKLLKALHPENQEYLSENRWPPVWYLKDFDYYDNCMSEREKEERAVFKRGVTGGGGGSGGGGCLCFSGGRGGSSRGSNTPEGGPLVGAPPGEEQGLAA
;
A
#
# COMPACT_ATOMS: atom_id res chain seq x y z
N MET A 1 25.10 47.42 37.39
CA MET A 1 24.06 48.42 37.06
C MET A 1 22.89 47.61 36.55
N ASP A 2 21.99 47.33 37.48
CA ASP A 2 21.08 46.21 37.39
C ASP A 2 19.70 46.79 37.11
N ASN A 3 19.23 46.62 35.87
CA ASN A 3 17.82 46.84 35.53
C ASN A 3 17.01 45.65 36.05
N GLU A 4 16.92 45.50 37.38
CA GLU A 4 15.85 44.70 37.98
C GLU A 4 14.54 45.46 37.78
N GLN A 5 13.72 44.99 36.85
CA GLN A 5 12.35 45.49 36.71
C GLN A 5 11.58 45.20 38.01
N PRO A 6 10.84 46.17 38.57
CA PRO A 6 9.98 45.88 39.71
C PRO A 6 9.01 44.75 39.33
N HIS A 7 8.83 43.80 40.26
CA HIS A 7 7.96 42.61 40.14
C HIS A 7 8.49 41.41 39.33
N GLN A 8 9.79 41.32 39.01
CA GLN A 8 10.38 40.10 38.45
C GLN A 8 10.98 39.17 39.53
N GLU A 9 10.62 37.89 39.53
CA GLU A 9 11.21 36.86 40.38
C GLU A 9 12.34 36.12 39.64
N LEU A 10 13.58 36.19 40.12
CA LEU A 10 14.70 35.41 39.58
C LEU A 10 14.69 33.99 40.15
N VAL A 11 14.64 32.92 39.35
CA VAL A 11 14.70 31.51 39.81
C VAL A 11 15.94 30.79 39.27
N LYS A 12 16.78 30.26 40.15
CA LYS A 12 17.91 29.38 39.80
C LYS A 12 17.49 27.91 39.86
N CYS A 13 17.49 27.25 38.71
CA CYS A 13 17.22 25.83 38.55
C CYS A 13 18.51 25.07 38.19
N VAL A 14 18.85 24.04 38.96
CA VAL A 14 20.05 23.20 38.73
C VAL A 14 19.63 21.80 38.30
N VAL A 15 20.27 21.25 37.27
CA VAL A 15 19.95 19.93 36.70
C VAL A 15 21.08 18.95 37.01
N VAL A 16 20.76 17.85 37.72
CA VAL A 16 21.72 16.90 38.31
C VAL A 16 21.34 15.46 38.00
N GLY A 17 22.32 14.56 37.93
CA GLY A 17 22.12 13.13 37.71
C GLY A 17 23.31 12.51 36.96
N ASP A 18 23.21 11.21 36.65
CA ASP A 18 24.26 10.45 35.95
C ASP A 18 24.66 11.08 34.59
N THR A 19 25.84 10.70 34.10
CA THR A 19 26.30 11.02 32.75
C THR A 19 25.39 10.35 31.70
N ALA A 20 25.20 11.02 30.55
CA ALA A 20 24.35 10.58 29.42
C ALA A 20 22.83 10.36 29.69
N VAL A 21 22.27 10.76 30.84
CA VAL A 21 20.81 10.63 31.09
C VAL A 21 19.94 11.57 30.25
N GLY A 22 20.50 12.69 29.77
CA GLY A 22 19.79 13.66 28.90
C GLY A 22 19.72 15.09 29.42
N LYS A 23 20.43 15.44 30.51
CA LYS A 23 20.39 16.76 31.18
C LYS A 23 20.60 17.94 30.22
N THR A 24 21.74 17.97 29.53
CA THR A 24 22.09 19.01 28.54
C THR A 24 21.07 19.08 27.40
N ARG A 25 20.57 17.92 26.94
CA ARG A 25 19.54 17.86 25.88
C ARG A 25 18.21 18.47 26.32
N LEU A 26 17.78 18.23 27.56
CA LEU A 26 16.58 18.83 28.15
C LEU A 26 16.72 20.36 28.29
N ILE A 27 17.89 20.83 28.73
CA ILE A 27 18.21 22.27 28.82
C ILE A 27 18.17 22.93 27.44
N CYS A 28 18.85 22.35 26.44
CA CYS A 28 18.86 22.89 25.07
C CYS A 28 17.47 22.93 24.45
N ALA A 29 16.65 21.90 24.64
CA ALA A 29 15.28 21.87 24.12
C ALA A 29 14.40 22.97 24.73
N ARG A 30 14.51 23.20 26.03
CA ARG A 30 13.81 24.31 26.70
C ARG A 30 14.30 25.67 26.21
N ALA A 31 15.62 25.87 26.10
CA ALA A 31 16.19 27.14 25.67
C ALA A 31 15.79 27.49 24.22
N CYS A 32 15.94 26.55 23.30
CA CYS A 32 15.57 26.75 21.89
C CYS A 32 14.04 26.66 21.61
N ASN A 33 13.23 26.31 22.61
CA ASN A 33 11.80 25.99 22.52
C ASN A 33 11.42 25.12 21.30
N LYS A 34 12.20 24.06 21.03
CA LYS A 34 12.13 23.31 19.77
C LYS A 34 12.31 21.79 19.94
N GLN A 35 11.53 21.02 19.17
CA GLN A 35 11.75 19.59 18.94
C GLN A 35 13.11 19.32 18.28
N LEU A 36 13.85 18.34 18.79
CA LEU A 36 15.08 17.85 18.16
C LEU A 36 14.81 16.56 17.38
N SER A 37 15.29 16.48 16.14
CA SER A 37 15.18 15.24 15.36
C SER A 37 15.99 14.09 16.00
N LEU A 38 15.66 12.85 15.66
CA LEU A 38 16.43 11.67 16.07
C LEU A 38 17.93 11.82 15.73
N SER A 39 18.23 12.31 14.52
CA SER A 39 19.60 12.58 14.07
C SER A 39 20.31 13.68 14.88
N GLN A 40 19.59 14.72 15.31
CA GLN A 40 20.15 15.77 16.17
C GLN A 40 20.38 15.28 17.60
N LEU A 41 19.50 14.42 18.14
CA LEU A 41 19.61 13.84 19.47
C LEU A 41 20.78 12.87 19.63
N LEU A 42 21.07 12.11 18.57
CA LEU A 42 22.14 11.11 18.54
C LEU A 42 23.51 11.69 18.13
N ALA A 43 23.57 12.97 17.76
CA ALA A 43 24.84 13.69 17.55
C ALA A 43 25.64 13.85 18.86
N THR A 44 26.97 13.90 18.77
CA THR A 44 27.86 14.14 19.93
C THR A 44 27.95 15.62 20.32
N HIS A 45 27.78 16.53 19.36
CA HIS A 45 27.85 17.97 19.59
C HIS A 45 26.51 18.52 20.13
N VAL A 46 26.52 18.95 21.38
CA VAL A 46 25.42 19.70 22.01
C VAL A 46 25.86 21.15 22.14
N PRO A 47 25.19 22.13 21.49
CA PRO A 47 25.60 23.53 21.59
C PRO A 47 25.37 24.08 23.00
N THR A 48 26.36 24.79 23.54
CA THR A 48 26.32 25.39 24.87
C THR A 48 25.40 26.62 24.89
N VAL A 49 24.09 26.39 24.99
CA VAL A 49 23.10 27.47 25.10
C VAL A 49 23.00 27.94 26.55
N LEU A 50 23.58 29.10 26.85
CA LEU A 50 23.58 29.72 28.17
C LEU A 50 22.62 30.91 28.17
N GLU A 51 21.33 30.61 28.27
CA GLU A 51 20.24 31.57 28.03
C GLU A 51 19.39 31.82 29.28
N ARG A 52 18.95 33.07 29.47
CA ARG A 52 17.98 33.45 30.49
C ARG A 52 16.60 33.39 29.83
N SER A 53 15.77 32.43 30.21
CA SER A 53 14.37 32.40 29.78
C SER A 53 13.54 33.33 30.66
N TRP A 54 12.59 34.04 30.04
CA TRP A 54 11.61 34.88 30.72
C TRP A 54 10.24 34.25 30.50
N GLU A 55 9.49 34.00 31.57
CA GLU A 55 8.19 33.35 31.48
C GLU A 55 7.24 33.83 32.59
N VAL A 56 5.93 33.73 32.35
CA VAL A 56 4.90 34.09 33.34
C VAL A 56 4.24 32.81 33.83
N VAL A 57 4.51 32.43 35.08
CA VAL A 57 3.93 31.22 35.72
C VAL A 57 2.95 31.66 36.80
N ASP A 58 1.71 31.20 36.70
CA ASP A 58 0.61 31.51 37.63
C ASP A 58 0.40 33.01 37.92
N GLY A 59 0.73 33.87 36.94
CA GLY A 59 0.66 35.33 37.03
C GLY A 59 1.90 36.02 37.61
N VAL A 60 2.99 35.29 37.86
CA VAL A 60 4.28 35.82 38.32
C VAL A 60 5.27 35.87 37.16
N ASN A 61 5.88 37.02 36.89
CA ASN A 61 6.95 37.16 35.89
C ASN A 61 8.28 36.61 36.46
N VAL A 62 8.85 35.61 35.81
CA VAL A 62 10.01 34.86 36.27
C VAL A 62 11.16 34.93 35.26
N SER A 63 12.38 35.17 35.77
CA SER A 63 13.62 34.93 35.05
C SER A 63 14.18 33.57 35.46
N LEU A 64 14.13 32.59 34.57
CA LEU A 64 14.67 31.25 34.82
C LEU A 64 16.14 31.20 34.39
N ARG A 65 17.02 30.83 35.33
CA ARG A 65 18.44 30.53 35.06
C ARG A 65 18.69 29.04 35.21
N LEU A 66 18.99 28.39 34.10
CA LEU A 66 19.33 26.96 34.04
C LEU A 66 20.82 26.74 34.29
N TRP A 67 21.15 25.74 35.10
CA TRP A 67 22.52 25.31 35.38
C TRP A 67 22.64 23.80 35.08
N ASP A 68 23.36 23.45 34.03
CA ASP A 68 23.74 22.05 33.77
C ASP A 68 24.87 21.61 34.71
N THR A 69 24.96 20.31 34.97
CA THR A 69 26.07 19.73 35.73
C THR A 69 26.62 18.47 35.06
N PHE A 70 27.95 18.41 34.93
CA PHE A 70 28.62 17.18 34.52
C PHE A 70 28.61 16.16 35.68
N GLY A 71 28.21 14.92 35.38
CA GLY A 71 28.06 13.86 36.40
C GLY A 71 29.38 13.53 37.11
N ASP A 72 30.51 13.77 36.45
CA ASP A 72 31.82 13.31 36.90
C ASP A 72 32.72 14.44 37.48
N HIS A 73 32.18 15.66 37.65
CA HIS A 73 32.93 16.84 38.15
C HIS A 73 32.39 17.38 39.48
N GLU A 74 32.76 16.73 40.58
CA GLU A 74 32.24 17.03 41.94
C GLU A 74 32.49 18.49 42.38
N LYS A 75 33.65 19.06 42.04
CA LYS A 75 34.01 20.44 42.43
C LYS A 75 33.05 21.48 41.84
N ASP A 76 32.66 21.30 40.57
CA ASP A 76 31.79 22.23 39.86
C ASP A 76 30.33 22.09 40.33
N ARG A 77 29.89 20.87 40.68
CA ARG A 77 28.57 20.64 41.28
C ARG A 77 28.39 21.36 42.61
N ARG A 78 29.40 21.34 43.48
CA ARG A 78 29.37 22.06 44.77
C ARG A 78 29.11 23.56 44.57
N PHE A 79 29.70 24.17 43.54
CA PHE A 79 29.41 25.56 43.18
C PHE A 79 28.01 25.74 42.58
N ALA A 80 27.58 24.81 41.71
CA ALA A 80 26.25 24.82 41.11
C ALA A 80 25.13 24.81 42.18
N TYR A 81 25.24 24.03 43.26
CA TYR A 81 24.24 23.99 44.34
C TYR A 81 24.05 25.32 45.10
N GLY A 82 25.05 26.20 45.12
CA GLY A 82 25.01 27.45 45.88
C GLY A 82 23.82 28.36 45.50
N ARG A 83 22.96 28.69 46.47
CA ARG A 83 21.74 29.51 46.29
C ARG A 83 20.77 28.97 45.23
N SER A 84 20.60 27.65 45.14
CA SER A 84 19.63 27.03 44.23
C SER A 84 18.21 27.12 44.78
N ASP A 85 17.27 27.53 43.93
CA ASP A 85 15.85 27.66 44.29
C ASP A 85 15.07 26.38 44.02
N VAL A 86 15.52 25.56 43.06
CA VAL A 86 14.97 24.24 42.75
C VAL A 86 16.05 23.37 42.09
N VAL A 87 15.97 22.05 42.30
CA VAL A 87 16.85 21.07 41.65
C VAL A 87 16.02 20.05 40.85
N LEU A 88 16.37 19.83 39.59
CA LEU A 88 15.89 18.71 38.78
C LEU A 88 16.86 17.54 38.93
N LEU A 89 16.38 16.45 39.52
CA LEU A 89 17.11 15.20 39.66
C LEU A 89 16.75 14.26 38.51
N CYS A 90 17.57 14.27 37.46
CA CYS A 90 17.34 13.54 36.22
C CYS A 90 17.91 12.12 36.24
N PHE A 91 17.15 11.17 35.69
CA PHE A 91 17.61 9.82 35.34
C PHE A 91 17.14 9.45 33.92
N SER A 92 17.65 8.36 33.36
CA SER A 92 17.23 7.88 32.04
C SER A 92 16.22 6.76 32.16
N LEU A 93 15.12 6.86 31.42
CA LEU A 93 14.10 5.80 31.34
C LEU A 93 14.58 4.51 30.69
N THR A 94 15.82 4.47 30.17
CA THR A 94 16.50 3.28 29.66
C THR A 94 17.66 2.82 30.54
N SER A 95 17.72 3.24 31.81
CA SER A 95 18.76 2.83 32.76
C SER A 95 18.24 2.77 34.19
N HIS A 96 17.90 1.55 34.63
CA HIS A 96 17.57 1.24 36.02
C HIS A 96 18.67 1.67 37.02
N ASN A 97 19.93 1.64 36.61
CA ASN A 97 21.05 2.09 37.45
C ASN A 97 20.98 3.61 37.71
N SER A 98 20.61 4.42 36.71
CA SER A 98 20.47 5.86 36.91
C SER A 98 19.36 6.23 37.90
N LEU A 99 18.23 5.50 37.88
CA LEU A 99 17.18 5.66 38.90
C LEU A 99 17.66 5.24 40.31
N ARG A 100 18.43 4.15 40.41
CA ARG A 100 19.02 3.72 41.69
C ARG A 100 20.00 4.76 42.24
N ASN A 101 20.82 5.35 41.38
CA ASN A 101 21.78 6.39 41.74
C ASN A 101 21.09 7.68 42.22
N CYS A 102 19.90 8.02 41.70
CA CYS A 102 19.09 9.12 42.23
C CYS A 102 18.80 8.97 43.72
N LYS A 103 18.44 7.77 44.18
CA LYS A 103 18.19 7.47 45.60
C LYS A 103 19.49 7.31 46.40
N ALA A 104 20.47 6.57 45.88
CA ALA A 104 21.65 6.13 46.63
C ALA A 104 22.76 7.19 46.74
N MET A 105 22.88 8.08 45.75
CA MET A 105 23.98 9.04 45.63
C MET A 105 23.47 10.48 45.54
N TRP A 106 22.67 10.78 44.51
CA TRP A 106 22.36 12.17 44.16
C TRP A 106 21.46 12.87 45.18
N TYR A 107 20.39 12.22 45.64
CA TYR A 107 19.50 12.81 46.64
C TYR A 107 20.23 13.12 47.97
N PRO A 108 21.04 12.20 48.54
CA PRO A 108 21.95 12.54 49.66
C PRO A 108 22.93 13.68 49.37
N GLU A 109 23.56 13.73 48.17
CA GLU A 109 24.46 14.81 47.78
C GLU A 109 23.74 16.17 47.80
N ILE A 110 22.58 16.27 47.13
CA ILE A 110 21.76 17.49 47.06
C ILE A 110 21.33 17.91 48.48
N ARG A 111 20.79 16.99 49.28
CA ARG A 111 20.33 17.31 50.65
C ARG A 111 21.46 17.76 51.59
N ARG A 112 22.71 17.35 51.33
CA ARG A 112 23.89 17.81 52.09
C ARG A 112 24.24 19.27 51.80
N PHE A 113 24.11 19.74 50.55
CA PHE A 113 24.50 21.10 50.14
C PHE A 113 23.34 22.11 50.16
N CYS A 114 22.12 21.66 49.87
CA CYS A 114 20.91 22.50 49.82
C CYS A 114 19.71 21.78 50.48
N PRO A 115 19.71 21.63 51.82
CA PRO A 115 18.76 20.76 52.54
C PRO A 115 17.28 21.13 52.32
N GLN A 116 16.96 22.43 52.29
CA GLN A 116 15.59 22.95 52.18
C GLN A 116 15.15 23.24 50.73
N THR A 117 16.01 23.04 49.72
CA THR A 117 15.66 23.34 48.34
C THR A 117 14.70 22.27 47.79
N PRO A 118 13.60 22.64 47.11
CA PRO A 118 12.73 21.70 46.40
C PRO A 118 13.48 20.85 45.37
N ILE A 119 13.12 19.58 45.29
CA ILE A 119 13.67 18.62 44.31
C ILE A 119 12.51 18.02 43.52
N LEU A 120 12.66 17.92 42.20
CA LEU A 120 11.76 17.17 41.31
C LEU A 120 12.56 16.00 40.73
N LEU A 121 12.01 14.79 40.76
CA LEU A 121 12.58 13.63 40.05
C LEU A 121 12.11 13.67 38.58
N VAL A 122 13.04 13.53 37.63
CA VAL A 122 12.76 13.68 36.20
C VAL A 122 13.24 12.46 35.41
N GLY A 123 12.32 11.72 34.81
CA GLY A 123 12.63 10.63 33.88
C GLY A 123 12.81 11.13 32.45
N CYS A 124 14.04 11.10 31.94
CA CYS A 124 14.36 11.55 30.58
C CYS A 124 14.32 10.40 29.56
N LYS A 125 14.01 10.74 28.29
CA LYS A 125 13.89 9.84 27.13
C LYS A 125 12.65 8.95 27.16
N ASN A 126 11.49 9.54 27.47
CA ASN A 126 10.19 8.83 27.50
C ASN A 126 9.84 8.14 26.17
N ASP A 127 10.23 8.74 25.04
CA ASP A 127 10.09 8.20 23.68
C ASP A 127 10.59 6.75 23.54
N LEU A 128 11.69 6.40 24.21
CA LEU A 128 12.29 5.07 24.10
C LEU A 128 11.44 3.96 24.72
N ARG A 129 10.37 4.27 25.48
CA ARG A 129 9.41 3.26 25.97
C ARG A 129 8.56 2.61 24.88
N TYR A 130 8.39 3.26 23.73
CA TYR A 130 7.71 2.68 22.57
C TYR A 130 8.62 2.57 21.34
N MET A 131 9.55 3.52 21.15
CA MET A 131 10.44 3.52 19.98
C MET A 131 11.49 2.38 19.94
N TYR A 132 11.69 1.63 21.03
CA TYR A 132 12.61 0.49 21.01
C TYR A 132 12.20 -0.66 20.06
N ARG A 133 10.96 -0.62 19.53
CA ARG A 133 10.43 -1.53 18.49
C ARG A 133 10.30 -0.89 17.10
N ASP A 134 10.60 0.40 16.98
CA ASP A 134 10.40 1.15 15.73
C ASP A 134 11.50 0.82 14.71
N GLU A 135 11.14 0.54 13.46
CA GLU A 135 12.11 0.12 12.43
C GLU A 135 13.04 1.24 12.00
N ALA A 136 12.58 2.50 11.97
CA ALA A 136 13.41 3.65 11.65
C ALA A 136 14.42 3.95 12.78
N TYR A 137 14.03 3.69 14.03
CA TYR A 137 14.95 3.67 15.17
C TYR A 137 15.98 2.53 15.04
N LEU A 138 15.53 1.29 14.84
CA LEU A 138 16.41 0.11 14.81
C LEU A 138 17.40 0.12 13.64
N SER A 139 16.97 0.52 12.44
CA SER A 139 17.84 0.67 11.27
C SER A 139 18.95 1.71 11.49
N PHE A 140 18.63 2.87 12.06
CA PHE A 140 19.63 3.90 12.37
C PHE A 140 20.76 3.38 13.27
N PHE A 141 20.46 2.54 14.26
CA PHE A 141 21.47 1.93 15.12
C PHE A 141 22.28 0.84 14.40
N ARG A 142 21.62 0.02 13.55
CA ARG A 142 22.28 -1.01 12.74
C ARG A 142 23.34 -0.40 11.80
N ASP A 143 23.02 0.73 11.17
CA ASP A 143 23.84 1.31 10.11
C ASP A 143 24.99 2.20 10.62
N ARG A 144 24.92 2.69 11.87
CA ARG A 144 25.84 3.73 12.38
C ARG A 144 26.70 3.37 13.58
N SER A 145 26.51 2.23 14.25
CA SER A 145 27.50 1.80 15.27
C SER A 145 27.49 0.31 15.62
N PRO A 146 28.62 -0.41 15.47
CA PRO A 146 28.79 -1.74 16.05
C PRO A 146 29.02 -1.70 17.58
N PHE A 147 29.19 -0.52 18.18
CA PHE A 147 29.53 -0.36 19.60
C PHE A 147 28.35 0.05 20.50
N LEU A 148 27.21 0.47 19.93
CA LEU A 148 25.99 0.76 20.68
C LEU A 148 24.94 -0.34 20.52
N ARG A 149 24.65 -1.05 21.63
CA ARG A 149 23.55 -2.02 21.69
C ARG A 149 22.20 -1.30 21.66
N ALA A 150 21.29 -1.72 20.79
CA ALA A 150 19.90 -1.28 20.80
C ALA A 150 19.22 -1.54 22.17
N ILE A 151 18.34 -0.62 22.57
CA ILE A 151 17.58 -0.69 23.83
C ILE A 151 16.63 -1.89 23.80
N ARG A 152 16.59 -2.67 24.88
CA ARG A 152 15.67 -3.81 25.06
C ARG A 152 14.58 -3.45 26.06
N LYS A 153 13.45 -4.15 25.97
CA LYS A 153 12.32 -4.06 26.93
C LYS A 153 12.76 -4.14 28.41
N ALA A 154 13.77 -4.96 28.71
CA ALA A 154 14.33 -5.12 30.06
C ALA A 154 15.21 -3.94 30.55
N ASP A 155 15.67 -3.07 29.66
CA ASP A 155 16.42 -1.86 30.04
C ASP A 155 15.47 -0.73 30.51
N LEU A 156 14.18 -0.82 30.18
CA LEU A 156 13.18 0.23 30.37
C LEU A 156 12.67 0.33 31.82
N VAL A 157 12.71 1.54 32.37
CA VAL A 157 12.13 1.88 33.67
C VAL A 157 10.65 2.24 33.51
N MET A 158 9.77 1.49 34.16
CA MET A 158 8.33 1.70 34.11
C MET A 158 7.89 2.84 35.07
N PRO A 159 6.76 3.54 34.78
CA PRO A 159 6.35 4.72 35.56
C PRO A 159 6.11 4.45 37.05
N ASP A 160 5.62 3.26 37.39
CA ASP A 160 5.39 2.79 38.75
C ASP A 160 6.67 2.65 39.57
N GLN A 161 7.76 2.15 38.97
CA GLN A 161 9.07 2.03 39.62
C GLN A 161 9.63 3.42 39.99
N ALA A 162 9.57 4.36 39.04
CA ALA A 162 10.05 5.71 39.25
C ALA A 162 9.19 6.49 40.25
N ARG A 163 7.87 6.29 40.23
CA ARG A 163 6.97 6.81 41.27
C ARG A 163 7.23 6.21 42.64
N SER A 164 7.60 4.94 42.77
CA SER A 164 7.99 4.38 44.07
C SER A 164 9.21 5.11 44.64
N VAL A 165 10.22 5.39 43.81
CA VAL A 165 11.40 6.15 44.25
C VAL A 165 11.05 7.60 44.57
N ALA A 166 10.26 8.29 43.74
CA ALA A 166 9.78 9.64 44.04
C ALA A 166 8.98 9.70 45.35
N LYS A 167 8.16 8.66 45.59
CA LYS A 167 7.42 8.46 46.82
C LYS A 167 8.40 8.30 48.00
N GLU A 168 9.31 7.33 47.97
CA GLU A 168 10.30 7.13 49.04
C GLU A 168 11.16 8.37 49.35
N LEU A 169 11.40 9.24 48.37
CA LEU A 169 12.16 10.48 48.53
C LEU A 169 11.32 11.71 48.92
N GLY A 170 9.99 11.62 48.91
CA GLY A 170 9.09 12.75 49.20
C GLY A 170 9.09 13.85 48.15
N VAL A 171 9.31 13.53 46.87
CA VAL A 171 9.45 14.48 45.76
C VAL A 171 8.38 14.28 44.68
N TYR A 172 8.13 15.32 43.88
CA TYR A 172 7.30 15.20 42.67
C TYR A 172 8.05 14.43 41.58
N TYR A 173 7.29 13.73 40.73
CA TYR A 173 7.80 12.99 39.58
C TYR A 173 7.25 13.56 38.28
N TYR A 174 8.15 13.76 37.31
CA TYR A 174 7.83 14.15 35.95
C TYR A 174 8.65 13.32 34.96
N GLU A 175 8.15 13.21 33.74
CA GLU A 175 8.85 12.61 32.62
C GLU A 175 8.99 13.59 31.47
N THR A 176 10.04 13.39 30.66
CA THR A 176 10.35 14.23 29.51
C THR A 176 10.80 13.41 28.31
N SER A 177 10.38 13.84 27.13
CA SER A 177 10.98 13.44 25.85
C SER A 177 11.37 14.70 25.09
N VAL A 178 12.63 14.79 24.70
CA VAL A 178 13.12 15.88 23.86
C VAL A 178 12.74 15.67 22.38
N LEU A 179 12.52 14.41 21.98
CA LEU A 179 12.12 14.04 20.63
C LEU A 179 10.66 14.43 20.36
N THR A 180 9.75 14.08 21.26
CA THR A 180 8.31 14.41 21.12
C THR A 180 7.95 15.76 21.76
N TYR A 181 8.90 16.40 22.46
CA TYR A 181 8.73 17.60 23.30
C TYR A 181 7.82 17.43 24.52
N TYR A 182 7.32 16.21 24.78
CA TYR A 182 6.49 15.90 25.92
C TYR A 182 7.18 16.24 27.25
N GLY A 183 6.45 16.90 28.15
CA GLY A 183 6.88 17.24 29.51
C GLY A 183 7.97 18.31 29.62
N VAL A 184 8.57 18.77 28.52
CA VAL A 184 9.71 19.71 28.55
C VAL A 184 9.31 21.04 29.19
N ASN A 185 8.20 21.65 28.78
CA ASN A 185 7.74 22.90 29.39
C ASN A 185 7.19 22.66 30.81
N GLU A 186 6.37 21.62 30.97
CA GLU A 186 5.71 21.26 32.23
C GLU A 186 6.69 21.08 33.39
N VAL A 187 7.84 20.42 33.16
CA VAL A 187 8.81 20.19 34.24
C VAL A 187 9.48 21.49 34.72
N PHE A 188 9.73 22.45 33.83
CA PHE A 188 10.32 23.74 34.21
C PHE A 188 9.30 24.68 34.87
N GLU A 189 8.06 24.73 34.37
CA GLU A 189 6.99 25.47 35.05
C GLU A 189 6.73 24.92 36.46
N ASN A 190 6.67 23.60 36.61
CA ASN A 190 6.44 22.99 37.92
C ASN A 190 7.66 23.11 38.85
N ALA A 191 8.88 23.19 38.31
CA ALA A 191 10.07 23.57 39.08
C ALA A 191 9.97 25.02 39.59
N ILE A 192 9.48 25.95 38.77
CA ILE A 192 9.21 27.34 39.17
C ILE A 192 8.11 27.39 40.24
N ARG A 193 6.98 26.69 40.07
CA ARG A 193 5.92 26.58 41.10
C ARG A 193 6.49 26.08 42.44
N ALA A 194 7.34 25.05 42.41
CA ALA A 194 8.00 24.53 43.60
C ALA A 194 8.93 25.55 44.27
N ALA A 195 9.78 26.25 43.50
CA ALA A 195 10.66 27.32 43.99
C ALA A 195 9.87 28.47 44.63
N LEU A 196 8.86 28.99 43.93
CA LEU A 196 8.03 30.11 44.41
C LEU A 196 7.23 29.74 45.67
N ILE A 197 6.77 28.50 45.81
CA ILE A 197 6.12 28.03 47.05
C ILE A 197 7.10 27.93 48.22
N ALA A 198 8.31 27.41 48.01
CA ALA A 198 9.33 27.38 49.06
C ALA A 198 9.71 28.80 49.51
N ARG A 199 9.83 29.74 48.56
CA ARG A 199 10.03 31.17 48.84
C ARG A 199 8.86 31.80 49.61
N ARG A 200 7.62 31.48 49.26
CA ARG A 200 6.42 31.95 49.99
C ARG A 200 6.44 31.53 51.46
N GLN A 201 6.94 30.34 51.78
CA GLN A 201 7.10 29.89 53.17
C GLN A 201 8.17 30.71 53.93
N GLN A 202 9.20 31.19 53.24
CA GLN A 202 10.28 32.01 53.81
C GLN A 202 9.95 33.52 53.85
N ARG A 203 9.04 34.00 53.00
CA ARG A 203 8.68 35.43 52.82
C ARG A 203 7.16 35.65 52.84
N PHE A 204 6.51 35.23 53.92
CA PHE A 204 5.04 35.12 54.00
C PHE A 204 4.25 36.42 53.72
N TRP A 205 4.88 37.59 53.88
CA TRP A 205 4.26 38.90 53.63
C TRP A 205 4.11 39.25 52.14
N MET A 206 4.77 38.54 51.22
CA MET A 206 4.66 38.81 49.78
C MET A 206 3.32 38.32 49.21
N THR A 207 2.41 39.27 48.97
CA THR A 207 1.06 39.04 48.44
C THR A 207 1.03 38.43 47.04
N ASN A 208 1.99 38.77 46.18
CA ASN A 208 2.04 38.33 44.79
C ASN A 208 2.18 36.80 44.65
N LEU A 209 2.81 36.13 45.62
CA LEU A 209 2.98 34.66 45.62
C LEU A 209 1.74 33.90 46.14
N LYS A 210 0.67 34.59 46.55
CA LYS A 210 -0.53 33.93 47.13
C LYS A 210 -1.28 33.06 46.12
N LYS A 211 -1.23 33.41 44.83
CA LYS A 211 -1.93 32.73 43.73
C LYS A 211 -1.16 31.57 43.08
N VAL A 212 0.14 31.43 43.37
CA VAL A 212 0.99 30.35 42.83
C VAL A 212 0.44 28.99 43.29
N GLN A 213 0.22 28.10 42.32
CA GLN A 213 -0.31 26.76 42.57
C GLN A 213 0.79 25.80 42.97
N ARG A 214 0.42 24.69 43.65
CA ARG A 214 1.33 23.56 43.85
C ARG A 214 1.74 22.97 42.50
N PRO A 215 2.93 22.36 42.38
CA PRO A 215 3.32 21.61 41.19
C PRO A 215 2.19 20.69 40.72
N LEU A 216 1.82 20.82 39.45
CA LEU A 216 0.67 20.17 38.85
C LEU A 216 1.00 18.71 38.51
N LEU A 217 -0.02 17.86 38.50
CA LEU A 217 0.12 16.48 38.06
C LEU A 217 0.26 16.44 36.53
N GLN A 218 1.24 15.69 36.04
CA GLN A 218 1.46 15.50 34.60
C GLN A 218 0.57 14.36 34.08
N ALA A 219 -0.14 14.61 32.98
CA ALA A 219 -0.89 13.57 32.26
C ALA A 219 0.09 12.66 31.50
N PRO A 220 -0.04 11.33 31.56
CA PRO A 220 0.95 10.42 31.00
C PRO A 220 0.98 10.47 29.47
N TYR A 221 2.17 10.35 28.88
CA TYR A 221 2.34 10.34 27.43
C TYR A 221 1.68 9.10 26.80
N CYS A 222 0.61 9.33 26.03
CA CYS A 222 0.04 8.32 25.16
C CYS A 222 0.91 8.15 23.92
N PRO A 223 1.51 6.97 23.66
CA PRO A 223 2.33 6.76 22.48
C PRO A 223 1.45 6.82 21.22
N PRO A 224 2.00 7.33 20.09
CA PRO A 224 1.25 7.44 18.85
C PRO A 224 0.69 6.08 18.43
N LYS A 225 -0.52 6.10 17.90
CA LYS A 225 -1.20 4.90 17.40
C LYS A 225 -0.37 4.32 16.23
N PRO A 226 -0.07 3.01 16.23
CA PRO A 226 0.58 2.36 15.08
C PRO A 226 -0.22 2.61 13.80
N HIS A 227 0.48 2.96 12.74
CA HIS A 227 -0.07 2.96 11.38
C HIS A 227 0.03 1.54 10.80
N ALA A 228 -0.86 1.19 9.87
CA ALA A 228 -0.69 0.01 9.04
C ALA A 228 0.38 0.31 7.97
N GLY A 229 1.12 -0.72 7.54
CA GLY A 229 2.09 -0.59 6.45
C GLY A 229 1.43 -0.32 5.10
N ASP A 230 2.19 0.26 4.18
CA ASP A 230 1.74 0.51 2.81
C ASP A 230 1.63 -0.80 2.00
N VAL A 231 0.54 -0.94 1.24
CA VAL A 231 0.32 -2.12 0.39
C VAL A 231 1.03 -1.95 -0.95
N HIS A 232 2.10 -2.71 -1.14
CA HIS A 232 2.85 -2.78 -2.38
C HIS A 232 2.22 -3.77 -3.36
N VAL A 233 2.19 -3.39 -4.65
CA VAL A 233 1.75 -4.27 -5.75
C VAL A 233 2.86 -4.35 -6.78
N SER A 234 3.45 -5.55 -6.91
CA SER A 234 4.50 -5.88 -7.88
C SER A 234 4.17 -5.40 -9.30
N GLN A 235 5.15 -4.88 -10.05
CA GLN A 235 4.92 -4.24 -11.36
C GLN A 235 4.24 -5.16 -12.39
N SER A 236 3.55 -4.55 -13.37
CA SER A 236 2.79 -5.27 -14.40
C SER A 236 3.69 -5.78 -15.53
N LEU A 237 3.66 -7.09 -15.78
CA LEU A 237 4.26 -7.71 -16.96
C LEU A 237 3.28 -7.79 -18.15
N TYR A 238 2.10 -7.16 -18.07
CA TYR A 238 1.05 -7.28 -19.10
C TYR A 238 1.54 -6.90 -20.51
N GLU A 239 2.30 -5.81 -20.63
CA GLU A 239 2.75 -5.31 -21.94
C GLU A 239 3.81 -6.23 -22.55
N GLU A 240 4.71 -6.75 -21.73
CA GLU A 240 5.74 -7.72 -22.12
C GLU A 240 5.11 -9.05 -22.55
N SER A 241 4.08 -9.51 -21.84
CA SER A 241 3.33 -10.70 -22.21
C SER A 241 2.61 -10.57 -23.55
N LEU A 242 2.03 -9.40 -23.88
CA LEU A 242 1.42 -9.18 -25.20
C LEU A 242 2.47 -9.08 -26.31
N LEU A 243 3.63 -8.49 -26.03
CA LEU A 243 4.76 -8.47 -26.95
C LEU A 243 5.31 -9.89 -27.20
N TRP A 244 5.39 -10.72 -26.15
CA TRP A 244 5.74 -12.13 -26.27
C TRP A 244 4.69 -12.90 -27.08
N LEU A 245 3.40 -12.68 -26.84
CA LEU A 245 2.31 -13.32 -27.59
C LEU A 245 2.35 -12.98 -29.09
N TRP A 246 2.68 -11.73 -29.43
CA TRP A 246 2.92 -11.30 -30.81
C TRP A 246 4.12 -12.04 -31.45
N GLY A 247 5.24 -12.13 -30.73
CA GLY A 247 6.47 -12.75 -31.25
C GLY A 247 6.45 -14.28 -31.30
N ALA A 248 5.75 -14.94 -30.38
CA ALA A 248 5.74 -16.40 -30.24
C ALA A 248 4.85 -17.12 -31.26
N GLN A 249 3.76 -16.48 -31.71
CA GLN A 249 2.81 -17.02 -32.69
C GLN A 249 2.30 -18.46 -32.41
N ALA A 250 2.20 -18.83 -31.13
CA ALA A 250 1.69 -20.13 -30.69
C ALA A 250 0.16 -20.10 -30.54
N HIS A 251 -0.54 -21.15 -30.99
CA HIS A 251 -2.01 -21.23 -31.00
C HIS A 251 -2.71 -20.09 -31.76
N THR A 252 -2.09 -19.62 -32.86
CA THR A 252 -2.73 -18.70 -33.81
C THR A 252 -3.83 -19.41 -34.59
N ASP A 253 -4.94 -18.72 -34.83
CA ASP A 253 -6.16 -19.18 -35.53
C ASP A 253 -6.55 -18.27 -36.73
N LEU A 254 -5.70 -17.28 -37.04
CA LEU A 254 -5.88 -16.31 -38.11
C LEU A 254 -4.58 -16.14 -38.91
N ILE A 255 -4.67 -16.14 -40.24
CA ILE A 255 -3.55 -15.84 -41.15
C ILE A 255 -3.97 -14.74 -42.13
N PHE A 256 -3.25 -13.62 -42.16
CA PHE A 256 -3.38 -12.63 -43.23
C PHE A 256 -2.38 -12.93 -44.35
N VAL A 257 -2.83 -12.98 -45.61
CA VAL A 257 -1.97 -13.28 -46.77
C VAL A 257 -1.79 -12.02 -47.61
N ALA A 258 -0.57 -11.48 -47.62
CA ALA A 258 -0.19 -10.28 -48.39
C ALA A 258 0.61 -10.63 -49.64
N GLY A 259 0.49 -9.83 -50.70
CA GLY A 259 1.33 -9.96 -51.90
C GLY A 259 0.98 -11.12 -52.82
N ALA A 260 -0.19 -11.76 -52.66
CA ALA A 260 -0.66 -12.75 -53.62
C ALA A 260 -0.90 -12.10 -55.00
N ALA A 261 -0.13 -12.53 -56.00
CA ALA A 261 -0.46 -12.24 -57.39
C ALA A 261 -1.79 -12.91 -57.76
N ALA A 262 -2.65 -12.19 -58.49
CA ALA A 262 -3.79 -12.82 -59.14
C ALA A 262 -3.29 -13.91 -60.10
N ALA A 263 -4.03 -15.01 -60.22
CA ALA A 263 -3.66 -16.12 -61.10
C ALA A 263 -3.74 -15.71 -62.58
N GLY A 264 -2.64 -15.14 -63.09
CA GLY A 264 -2.52 -14.64 -64.47
C GLY A 264 -1.48 -13.52 -64.58
N GLY A 265 -0.30 -13.85 -65.12
CA GLY A 265 0.83 -12.93 -65.32
C GLY A 265 2.12 -13.46 -64.70
N GLY A 266 3.07 -13.89 -65.54
CA GLY A 266 4.34 -14.47 -65.09
C GLY A 266 5.40 -13.44 -64.69
N GLY A 267 6.56 -13.93 -64.22
CA GLY A 267 7.81 -13.15 -64.25
C GLY A 267 8.11 -12.24 -63.06
N GLY A 268 7.83 -12.63 -61.81
CA GLY A 268 8.27 -11.87 -60.64
C GLY A 268 8.18 -12.64 -59.33
N GLY A 269 9.33 -13.01 -58.74
CA GLY A 269 9.44 -13.89 -57.57
C GLY A 269 9.01 -13.32 -56.21
N GLY A 270 7.90 -12.57 -56.16
CA GLY A 270 7.25 -12.13 -54.92
C GLY A 270 6.26 -13.16 -54.41
N GLY A 271 6.73 -14.17 -53.67
CA GLY A 271 5.84 -15.16 -53.04
C GLY A 271 4.90 -14.51 -52.01
N ALA A 272 3.66 -14.99 -51.92
CA ALA A 272 2.68 -14.50 -50.95
C ALA A 272 3.16 -14.74 -49.51
N ILE A 273 3.06 -13.72 -48.65
CA ILE A 273 3.55 -13.74 -47.27
C ILE A 273 2.37 -13.89 -46.32
N GLY A 274 2.37 -14.97 -45.54
CA GLY A 274 1.40 -15.23 -44.48
C GLY A 274 1.83 -14.64 -43.13
N PHE A 275 0.96 -13.88 -42.49
CA PHE A 275 1.13 -13.31 -41.15
C PHE A 275 0.17 -13.97 -40.17
N LYS A 276 0.69 -14.78 -39.24
CA LYS A 276 -0.11 -15.43 -38.21
C LYS A 276 -0.55 -14.43 -37.13
N ALA A 277 -1.77 -14.59 -36.64
CA ALA A 277 -2.40 -13.78 -35.60
C ALA A 277 -3.45 -14.57 -34.82
N HIS A 278 -4.05 -13.95 -33.80
CA HIS A 278 -5.11 -14.50 -32.98
C HIS A 278 -6.42 -13.72 -33.21
N ARG A 279 -7.52 -14.39 -33.57
CA ARG A 279 -8.83 -13.76 -33.87
C ARG A 279 -9.31 -12.91 -32.71
N PHE A 280 -9.21 -13.41 -31.48
CA PHE A 280 -9.66 -12.68 -30.28
C PHE A 280 -8.87 -11.38 -30.01
N VAL A 281 -7.55 -11.35 -30.24
CA VAL A 281 -6.75 -10.13 -30.11
C VAL A 281 -7.11 -9.14 -31.20
N VAL A 282 -7.18 -9.60 -32.45
CA VAL A 282 -7.48 -8.74 -33.61
C VAL A 282 -8.88 -8.14 -33.52
N ALA A 283 -9.88 -8.92 -33.08
CA ALA A 283 -11.24 -8.45 -32.84
C ALA A 283 -11.32 -7.46 -31.65
N ALA A 284 -10.60 -7.71 -30.56
CA ALA A 284 -10.51 -6.75 -29.46
C ALA A 284 -9.71 -5.48 -29.83
N ALA A 285 -8.81 -5.57 -30.80
CA ALA A 285 -7.99 -4.46 -31.27
C ALA A 285 -8.73 -3.53 -32.25
N SER A 286 -9.52 -4.10 -33.18
CA SER A 286 -10.32 -3.34 -34.16
C SER A 286 -11.77 -3.85 -34.27
N PRO A 287 -12.78 -2.99 -34.02
CA PRO A 287 -14.18 -3.32 -34.26
C PRO A 287 -14.51 -3.65 -35.73
N ALA A 288 -13.76 -3.11 -36.69
CA ALA A 288 -13.94 -3.40 -38.11
C ALA A 288 -13.52 -4.84 -38.43
N LEU A 289 -12.32 -5.23 -37.96
CA LEU A 289 -11.83 -6.60 -38.09
C LEU A 289 -12.68 -7.59 -37.29
N ALA A 290 -13.25 -7.17 -36.15
CA ALA A 290 -14.20 -7.99 -35.41
C ALA A 290 -15.46 -8.33 -36.23
N ARG A 291 -16.07 -7.34 -36.91
CA ARG A 291 -17.21 -7.57 -37.81
C ARG A 291 -16.86 -8.54 -38.95
N LEU A 292 -15.67 -8.38 -39.53
CA LEU A 292 -15.16 -9.27 -40.58
C LEU A 292 -15.00 -10.72 -40.09
N LEU A 293 -14.37 -10.92 -38.93
CA LEU A 293 -14.08 -12.23 -38.38
C LEU A 293 -15.34 -12.97 -37.89
N LEU A 294 -16.31 -12.27 -37.29
CA LEU A 294 -17.58 -12.86 -36.85
C LEU A 294 -18.43 -13.41 -38.01
N CYS A 295 -18.30 -12.85 -39.21
CA CYS A 295 -19.02 -13.34 -40.40
C CYS A 295 -18.66 -14.79 -40.79
N THR A 296 -17.63 -15.40 -40.19
CA THR A 296 -17.20 -16.77 -40.50
C THR A 296 -17.72 -17.83 -39.52
N ASP A 297 -18.22 -17.47 -38.34
CA ASP A 297 -18.64 -18.46 -37.32
C ASP A 297 -20.11 -18.92 -37.45
N LEU A 298 -20.85 -18.43 -38.45
CA LEU A 298 -22.26 -18.77 -38.73
C LEU A 298 -22.51 -20.20 -39.24
N HIS A 299 -21.55 -21.12 -39.08
CA HIS A 299 -21.65 -22.52 -39.51
C HIS A 299 -21.81 -23.54 -38.36
N HIS A 300 -21.92 -23.11 -37.10
CA HIS A 300 -22.03 -24.05 -35.98
C HIS A 300 -23.44 -24.30 -35.42
N GLU A 301 -24.49 -23.61 -35.92
CA GLU A 301 -25.89 -23.84 -35.54
C GLU A 301 -26.82 -24.14 -36.75
N ALA A 302 -26.46 -25.12 -37.57
CA ALA A 302 -27.42 -25.77 -38.48
C ALA A 302 -28.23 -26.85 -37.72
N GLY A 303 -28.97 -26.42 -36.69
CA GLY A 303 -29.49 -27.29 -35.63
C GLY A 303 -30.94 -27.04 -35.19
N GLY A 304 -31.80 -26.52 -36.08
CA GLY A 304 -33.25 -26.45 -35.89
C GLY A 304 -33.77 -25.27 -35.07
N GLY A 305 -34.35 -24.28 -35.76
CA GLY A 305 -35.07 -23.15 -35.15
C GLY A 305 -35.03 -21.92 -36.05
N GLU A 306 -36.18 -21.46 -36.53
CA GLU A 306 -36.27 -20.24 -37.35
C GLU A 306 -35.95 -18.99 -36.51
N VAL A 307 -34.93 -18.22 -36.90
CA VAL A 307 -34.71 -16.85 -36.41
C VAL A 307 -34.47 -15.92 -37.60
N MET A 308 -35.06 -14.73 -37.51
CA MET A 308 -35.39 -13.88 -38.64
C MET A 308 -34.18 -13.16 -39.27
N SER A 309 -34.09 -13.23 -40.60
CA SER A 309 -33.07 -12.55 -41.41
C SER A 309 -33.06 -11.03 -41.21
N THR A 310 -31.94 -10.48 -40.72
CA THR A 310 -31.65 -9.05 -40.83
C THR A 310 -31.12 -8.74 -42.23
N ARG A 311 -31.87 -7.93 -42.97
CA ARG A 311 -31.56 -7.56 -44.35
C ARG A 311 -30.32 -6.65 -44.42
N SER A 312 -29.44 -6.94 -45.38
CA SER A 312 -28.42 -6.00 -45.83
C SER A 312 -29.09 -4.77 -46.45
N ALA A 313 -28.77 -3.57 -45.96
CA ALA A 313 -29.16 -2.33 -46.61
C ALA A 313 -28.15 -2.00 -47.71
N SER A 314 -28.60 -2.02 -48.96
CA SER A 314 -27.85 -1.47 -50.10
C SER A 314 -28.16 0.01 -50.23
N GLU A 315 -27.16 0.87 -50.12
CA GLU A 315 -27.25 2.24 -50.64
C GLU A 315 -26.29 2.37 -51.83
N SER A 316 -26.88 2.65 -52.99
CA SER A 316 -26.19 2.80 -54.27
C SER A 316 -26.49 4.17 -54.87
N SER A 317 -25.45 4.91 -55.23
CA SER A 317 -25.54 6.20 -55.93
C SER A 317 -24.71 6.15 -57.22
N MET A 318 -25.24 6.74 -58.30
CA MET A 318 -24.86 6.47 -59.70
C MET A 318 -23.81 7.43 -60.31
N VAL A 319 -23.44 7.14 -61.59
CA VAL A 319 -22.67 7.94 -62.60
C VAL A 319 -21.14 7.71 -62.55
N SER A 320 -20.37 7.46 -63.62
CA SER A 320 -20.59 7.41 -65.10
C SER A 320 -19.84 6.26 -65.83
N THR A 321 -19.95 6.20 -67.18
CA THR A 321 -19.45 5.18 -68.13
C THR A 321 -18.09 5.51 -68.79
N PHE A 322 -17.56 4.55 -69.59
CA PHE A 322 -16.37 4.52 -70.51
C PHE A 322 -15.02 4.13 -69.87
N GLY A 323 -14.16 3.29 -70.49
CA GLY A 323 -14.32 2.47 -71.71
C GLY A 323 -13.02 1.80 -72.19
N GLU A 324 -13.14 0.59 -72.77
CA GLU A 324 -12.21 -0.13 -73.68
C GLU A 324 -10.87 -0.77 -73.20
N ALA A 325 -10.43 -1.78 -73.98
CA ALA A 325 -9.32 -2.73 -73.76
C ALA A 325 -7.99 -2.23 -74.39
N THR A 326 -6.81 -2.83 -74.19
CA THR A 326 -6.26 -4.06 -74.85
C THR A 326 -4.82 -4.31 -74.30
N SER A 327 -4.41 -5.48 -73.80
CA SER A 327 -3.83 -6.69 -74.44
C SER A 327 -2.40 -6.59 -75.03
N GLY A 328 -1.50 -7.54 -74.68
CA GLY A 328 -0.12 -7.72 -75.19
C GLY A 328 0.94 -7.52 -74.09
N ASP A 329 1.69 -8.47 -73.51
CA ASP A 329 2.12 -9.87 -73.79
C ASP A 329 3.58 -10.00 -74.34
N PHE A 330 4.25 -11.12 -74.00
CA PHE A 330 5.62 -11.60 -74.35
C PHE A 330 6.89 -11.16 -73.57
N ASN A 331 7.25 -11.95 -72.55
CA ASN A 331 8.36 -12.94 -72.44
C ASN A 331 9.89 -12.67 -72.67
N GLU A 332 10.67 -13.64 -72.15
CA GLU A 332 12.13 -13.96 -72.27
C GLU A 332 13.09 -13.17 -71.34
N ASP A 333 13.79 -13.77 -70.35
CA ASP A 333 14.89 -14.79 -70.35
C ASP A 333 16.29 -14.10 -70.39
N THR A 334 17.41 -14.51 -69.75
CA THR A 334 17.75 -15.67 -68.88
C THR A 334 19.13 -15.44 -68.17
N GLU A 335 19.29 -15.88 -66.90
CA GLU A 335 20.56 -16.10 -66.12
C GLU A 335 21.59 -14.91 -65.92
N TYR A 336 22.65 -14.90 -65.08
CA TYR A 336 23.55 -15.92 -64.47
C TYR A 336 24.17 -15.51 -63.08
N LEU A 337 24.06 -16.41 -62.08
CA LEU A 337 25.03 -16.82 -61.01
C LEU A 337 25.83 -15.92 -60.01
N ILE A 338 25.87 -16.47 -58.76
CA ILE A 338 26.98 -16.58 -57.74
C ILE A 338 27.04 -15.64 -56.50
N ARG A 339 26.63 -16.23 -55.36
CA ARG A 339 27.14 -16.24 -53.95
C ARG A 339 27.60 -14.94 -53.24
N VAL A 340 27.14 -14.77 -51.99
CA VAL A 340 27.86 -15.11 -50.74
C VAL A 340 26.89 -15.12 -49.54
N GLU A 341 27.11 -15.99 -48.54
CA GLU A 341 26.24 -16.20 -47.38
C GLU A 341 26.44 -15.19 -46.24
N LYS A 342 25.37 -14.89 -45.48
CA LYS A 342 25.34 -14.91 -43.99
C LYS A 342 23.90 -14.79 -43.43
N PRO A 343 23.64 -15.20 -42.17
CA PRO A 343 22.34 -15.77 -41.80
C PRO A 343 21.28 -14.75 -41.40
N THR A 344 20.06 -14.95 -41.90
CA THR A 344 18.83 -14.41 -41.30
C THR A 344 17.83 -15.55 -41.11
N ARG A 345 17.47 -15.86 -39.86
CA ARG A 345 16.34 -16.77 -39.57
C ARG A 345 15.03 -16.02 -39.83
N ARG A 346 14.61 -15.96 -41.09
CA ARG A 346 13.21 -15.71 -41.48
C ARG A 346 12.50 -17.06 -41.53
N SER A 347 11.41 -17.22 -40.77
CA SER A 347 10.49 -18.34 -40.93
C SER A 347 9.61 -18.09 -42.16
N SER A 348 10.14 -18.37 -43.36
CA SER A 348 9.38 -18.31 -44.60
C SER A 348 8.45 -19.52 -44.70
N CYS A 349 7.18 -19.34 -44.37
CA CYS A 349 6.15 -20.33 -44.68
C CYS A 349 5.81 -20.22 -46.17
N GLN A 350 6.24 -21.19 -46.98
CA GLN A 350 5.74 -21.33 -48.35
C GLN A 350 4.32 -21.88 -48.28
N VAL A 351 3.33 -21.08 -48.68
CA VAL A 351 1.98 -21.60 -48.96
C VAL A 351 2.07 -22.35 -50.29
N LEU A 352 2.25 -23.67 -50.22
CA LEU A 352 2.23 -24.54 -51.40
C LEU A 352 0.81 -24.56 -51.97
N THR A 353 0.61 -23.95 -53.13
CA THR A 353 -0.60 -24.15 -53.94
C THR A 353 -0.58 -25.56 -54.52
N SER A 354 -1.24 -26.50 -53.85
CA SER A 354 -1.29 -27.91 -54.25
C SER A 354 -2.05 -28.10 -55.58
N SER A 355 -1.32 -28.22 -56.68
CA SER A 355 -1.86 -28.70 -57.96
C SER A 355 -2.11 -30.20 -57.89
N GLN A 356 -3.38 -30.57 -57.70
CA GLN A 356 -4.04 -31.87 -57.96
C GLN A 356 -3.26 -33.18 -57.69
N ALA A 357 -3.67 -33.96 -56.67
CA ALA A 357 -4.14 -35.35 -56.86
C ALA A 357 -4.69 -35.98 -55.55
N SER A 358 -5.92 -36.49 -55.63
CA SER A 358 -6.53 -37.59 -54.82
C SER A 358 -6.14 -37.81 -53.34
N ILE A 359 -7.12 -37.67 -52.42
CA ILE A 359 -7.74 -38.74 -51.61
C ILE A 359 -8.76 -38.13 -50.60
N GLY A 360 -9.97 -38.71 -50.50
CA GLY A 360 -10.81 -38.69 -49.29
C GLY A 360 -11.63 -37.43 -48.93
N ALA A 361 -12.96 -37.52 -49.10
CA ALA A 361 -14.01 -36.74 -48.40
C ALA A 361 -13.83 -35.20 -48.25
N SER A 362 -14.39 -34.45 -49.21
CA SER A 362 -14.40 -32.98 -49.18
C SER A 362 -15.30 -32.39 -48.08
N LEU A 363 -14.69 -31.81 -47.05
CA LEU A 363 -15.21 -30.58 -46.46
C LEU A 363 -15.06 -29.47 -47.51
N LYS A 364 -16.18 -28.89 -47.98
CA LYS A 364 -16.13 -27.72 -48.84
C LYS A 364 -15.57 -26.55 -48.04
N ALA A 365 -14.39 -26.05 -48.41
CA ALA A 365 -13.83 -24.85 -47.80
C ALA A 365 -14.81 -23.69 -47.98
N ALA A 366 -15.32 -23.15 -46.86
CA ALA A 366 -16.17 -21.97 -46.88
C ALA A 366 -15.30 -20.78 -47.31
N SER A 367 -15.52 -20.31 -48.55
CA SER A 367 -14.81 -19.18 -49.15
C SER A 367 -15.81 -18.08 -49.46
N ARG A 368 -15.47 -16.84 -49.10
CA ARG A 368 -16.27 -15.65 -49.38
C ARG A 368 -15.36 -14.56 -49.92
N GLU A 369 -15.64 -14.12 -51.14
CA GLU A 369 -15.07 -12.89 -51.69
C GLU A 369 -15.64 -11.67 -50.96
N LEU A 370 -14.81 -10.64 -50.82
CA LEU A 370 -15.07 -9.44 -50.06
C LEU A 370 -14.96 -8.22 -50.97
N ASN A 371 -16.01 -7.40 -50.98
CA ASN A 371 -15.97 -6.08 -51.63
C ASN A 371 -15.43 -5.05 -50.62
N HIS A 372 -14.12 -5.08 -50.37
CA HIS A 372 -13.46 -4.23 -49.37
C HIS A 372 -12.07 -3.78 -49.86
N PRO A 373 -11.67 -2.50 -49.68
CA PRO A 373 -10.40 -2.00 -50.24
C PRO A 373 -9.16 -2.74 -49.73
N ALA A 374 -9.12 -3.17 -48.47
CA ALA A 374 -8.00 -3.95 -47.91
C ALA A 374 -8.11 -5.47 -48.05
N PHE A 375 -9.30 -6.04 -48.24
CA PHE A 375 -9.55 -7.49 -48.09
C PHE A 375 -10.28 -8.03 -49.31
N THR A 376 -9.71 -9.05 -49.97
CA THR A 376 -10.25 -9.62 -51.21
C THR A 376 -11.06 -10.89 -50.97
N ALA A 377 -10.65 -11.72 -50.01
CA ALA A 377 -11.36 -12.94 -49.64
C ALA A 377 -11.11 -13.31 -48.18
N ILE A 378 -12.07 -14.04 -47.61
CA ILE A 378 -11.92 -14.75 -46.33
C ILE A 378 -12.31 -16.21 -46.52
N THR A 379 -11.45 -17.12 -46.06
CA THR A 379 -11.63 -18.56 -46.20
C THR A 379 -11.34 -19.27 -44.88
N VAL A 380 -11.91 -20.46 -44.68
CA VAL A 380 -11.50 -21.38 -43.62
C VAL A 380 -10.79 -22.56 -44.26
N GLN A 381 -9.53 -22.78 -43.90
CA GLN A 381 -8.67 -23.80 -44.48
C GLN A 381 -7.95 -24.61 -43.40
N GLN A 382 -7.77 -25.91 -43.64
CA GLN A 382 -6.86 -26.74 -42.85
C GLN A 382 -5.43 -26.40 -43.26
N CYS A 383 -4.64 -25.84 -42.35
CA CYS A 383 -3.24 -25.49 -42.59
C CYS A 383 -2.34 -26.40 -41.74
N GLU A 384 -1.26 -26.89 -42.36
CA GLU A 384 -0.15 -27.47 -41.62
C GLU A 384 0.60 -26.35 -40.89
N CYS A 385 0.58 -26.41 -39.56
CA CYS A 385 1.36 -25.57 -38.69
C CYS A 385 2.47 -26.41 -38.06
N PHE A 386 3.54 -25.74 -37.64
CA PHE A 386 4.51 -26.30 -36.71
C PHE A 386 4.21 -25.71 -35.34
N ASP A 387 4.01 -26.58 -34.35
CA ASP A 387 3.88 -26.16 -32.96
C ASP A 387 5.24 -25.64 -32.44
N SER A 388 5.26 -25.10 -31.21
CA SER A 388 6.47 -24.56 -30.56
C SER A 388 7.66 -25.53 -30.38
N ILE A 389 7.50 -26.80 -30.79
CA ILE A 389 8.52 -27.87 -30.73
C ILE A 389 8.72 -28.51 -32.13
N ASP A 390 8.45 -27.76 -33.20
CA ASP A 390 8.56 -28.20 -34.61
C ASP A 390 7.79 -29.50 -34.97
N LYS A 391 6.80 -29.90 -34.14
CA LYS A 391 5.87 -30.99 -34.47
C LYS A 391 4.85 -30.47 -35.51
N PRO A 392 4.61 -31.19 -36.62
CA PRO A 392 3.58 -30.82 -37.59
C PRO A 392 2.19 -31.07 -36.99
N SER A 393 1.42 -30.01 -36.80
CA SER A 393 0.03 -30.01 -36.33
C SER A 393 -0.87 -29.43 -37.43
N SER A 394 -1.90 -30.17 -37.84
CA SER A 394 -2.89 -29.62 -38.78
C SER A 394 -3.97 -28.89 -37.99
N SER A 395 -4.21 -27.61 -38.31
CA SER A 395 -5.19 -26.77 -37.62
C SER A 395 -6.09 -26.04 -38.62
N LEU A 396 -7.35 -25.83 -38.24
CA LEU A 396 -8.25 -24.94 -38.97
C LEU A 396 -7.82 -23.49 -38.73
N GLN A 397 -7.57 -22.76 -39.81
CA GLN A 397 -7.18 -21.35 -39.80
C GLN A 397 -8.22 -20.53 -40.56
N THR A 398 -8.58 -19.36 -40.03
CA THR A 398 -9.24 -18.32 -40.82
C THR A 398 -8.17 -17.62 -41.65
N VAL A 399 -8.22 -17.72 -42.97
CA VAL A 399 -7.27 -17.08 -43.88
C VAL A 399 -7.93 -15.87 -44.53
N VAL A 400 -7.33 -14.69 -44.36
CA VAL A 400 -7.80 -13.42 -44.94
C VAL A 400 -6.80 -12.97 -46.00
N THR A 401 -7.22 -12.94 -47.26
CA THR A 401 -6.39 -12.47 -48.37
C THR A 401 -6.47 -10.95 -48.46
N LEU A 402 -5.32 -10.28 -48.49
CA LEU A 402 -5.23 -8.84 -48.61
C LEU A 402 -5.26 -8.40 -50.08
N SER A 403 -5.70 -7.17 -50.33
CA SER A 403 -5.51 -6.52 -51.63
C SER A 403 -4.07 -6.05 -51.83
N LYS A 404 -3.71 -5.69 -53.06
CA LYS A 404 -2.39 -5.10 -53.38
C LYS A 404 -2.14 -3.74 -52.72
N LEU A 405 -3.16 -3.12 -52.11
CA LEU A 405 -3.05 -1.82 -51.42
C LEU A 405 -2.41 -1.94 -50.03
N VAL A 406 -2.38 -3.13 -49.43
CA VAL A 406 -1.73 -3.37 -48.13
C VAL A 406 -0.41 -4.11 -48.36
N THR A 407 0.71 -3.40 -48.22
CA THR A 407 2.03 -4.02 -48.40
C THR A 407 2.33 -5.00 -47.25
N PRO A 408 3.12 -6.07 -47.47
CA PRO A 408 3.48 -7.01 -46.40
C PRO A 408 4.16 -6.31 -45.21
N TYR A 409 4.97 -5.28 -45.49
CA TYR A 409 5.60 -4.44 -44.48
C TYR A 409 4.56 -3.65 -43.67
N ALA A 410 3.61 -2.99 -44.34
CA ALA A 410 2.54 -2.26 -43.66
C ALA A 410 1.67 -3.20 -42.80
N MET A 411 1.32 -4.38 -43.30
CA MET A 411 0.58 -5.38 -42.53
C MET A 411 1.30 -5.81 -41.25
N GLN A 412 2.63 -6.02 -41.30
CA GLN A 412 3.43 -6.36 -40.13
C GLN A 412 3.37 -5.24 -39.06
N GLN A 413 3.44 -3.98 -39.48
CA GLN A 413 3.34 -2.82 -38.60
C GLN A 413 1.92 -2.65 -38.03
N CYS A 414 0.88 -2.85 -38.84
CA CYS A 414 -0.51 -2.87 -38.37
C CYS A 414 -0.71 -3.94 -37.29
N LEU A 415 -0.29 -5.19 -37.53
CA LEU A 415 -0.41 -6.26 -36.53
C LEU A 415 0.37 -5.95 -35.25
N GLN A 416 1.62 -5.47 -35.34
CA GLN A 416 2.39 -5.08 -34.15
C GLN A 416 1.64 -4.03 -33.32
N PHE A 417 1.02 -3.04 -33.96
CA PHE A 417 0.20 -2.05 -33.27
C PHE A 417 -1.03 -2.67 -32.59
N LEU A 418 -1.73 -3.61 -33.25
CA LEU A 418 -2.92 -4.27 -32.68
C LEU A 418 -2.61 -5.01 -31.36
N TYR A 419 -1.39 -5.53 -31.18
CA TYR A 419 -0.97 -6.20 -29.94
C TYR A 419 -0.35 -5.24 -28.92
N THR A 420 0.47 -4.30 -29.37
CA THR A 420 1.38 -3.54 -28.48
C THR A 420 0.99 -2.07 -28.29
N GLY A 421 0.10 -1.53 -29.13
CA GLY A 421 -0.18 -0.09 -29.24
C GLY A 421 1.04 0.73 -29.65
N THR A 422 2.01 0.11 -30.35
CA THR A 422 3.26 0.75 -30.82
C THR A 422 3.73 0.15 -32.14
N LEU A 423 4.57 0.89 -32.85
CA LEU A 423 5.28 0.46 -34.06
C LEU A 423 6.75 0.15 -33.78
N ASP A 424 7.44 -0.50 -34.73
CA ASP A 424 8.90 -0.59 -34.69
C ASP A 424 9.49 0.82 -34.91
N LYS A 425 10.36 1.27 -34.00
CA LYS A 425 11.05 2.57 -34.07
C LYS A 425 11.99 2.68 -35.28
N ARG A 426 12.31 1.57 -35.94
CA ARG A 426 13.17 1.53 -37.14
C ARG A 426 12.40 1.65 -38.46
N SER A 427 11.10 1.93 -38.41
CA SER A 427 10.19 1.95 -39.57
C SER A 427 10.48 3.09 -40.57
N PRO A 428 10.99 2.83 -41.80
CA PRO A 428 11.31 3.88 -42.75
C PRO A 428 10.10 4.32 -43.60
N GLN A 429 9.09 3.46 -43.76
CA GLN A 429 7.98 3.63 -44.72
C GLN A 429 6.64 3.96 -44.03
N LEU A 430 6.61 5.03 -43.22
CA LEU A 430 5.42 5.41 -42.44
C LEU A 430 4.20 5.74 -43.30
N GLN A 431 4.38 6.23 -44.53
CA GLN A 431 3.26 6.53 -45.44
C GLN A 431 2.50 5.28 -45.90
N GLU A 432 3.19 4.15 -46.12
CA GLU A 432 2.55 2.86 -46.44
C GLU A 432 1.73 2.35 -45.25
N VAL A 433 2.26 2.46 -44.04
CA VAL A 433 1.54 2.10 -42.80
C VAL A 433 0.30 2.98 -42.61
N ARG A 434 0.40 4.28 -42.95
CA ARG A 434 -0.73 5.21 -42.87
C ARG A 434 -1.86 4.82 -43.84
N GLN A 435 -1.53 4.52 -45.09
CA GLN A 435 -2.51 4.08 -46.10
C GLN A 435 -3.15 2.74 -45.73
N ALA A 436 -2.36 1.77 -45.26
CA ALA A 436 -2.89 0.49 -44.78
C ALA A 436 -3.83 0.68 -43.57
N ALA A 437 -3.50 1.56 -42.63
CA ALA A 437 -4.35 1.86 -41.49
C ALA A 437 -5.70 2.49 -41.90
N GLU A 438 -5.72 3.32 -42.94
CA GLU A 438 -6.93 3.87 -43.54
C GLU A 438 -7.78 2.78 -44.19
N PHE A 439 -7.19 1.98 -45.11
CA PHE A 439 -7.91 0.91 -45.81
C PHE A 439 -8.39 -0.23 -44.91
N MET A 440 -7.75 -0.45 -43.76
CA MET A 440 -8.12 -1.48 -42.76
C MET A 440 -9.05 -0.97 -41.64
N GLU A 441 -9.54 0.28 -41.72
CA GLU A 441 -10.35 0.93 -40.68
C GLU A 441 -9.69 0.89 -39.28
N LEU A 442 -8.42 1.34 -39.18
CA LEU A 442 -7.64 1.40 -37.94
C LEU A 442 -7.39 2.86 -37.50
N PRO A 443 -8.42 3.59 -37.00
CA PRO A 443 -8.32 5.03 -36.77
C PRO A 443 -7.28 5.42 -35.71
N GLU A 444 -7.10 4.65 -34.64
CA GLU A 444 -6.06 4.96 -33.64
C GLU A 444 -4.65 4.81 -34.21
N LEU A 445 -4.41 3.84 -35.11
CA LEU A 445 -3.13 3.70 -35.82
C LEU A 445 -2.94 4.83 -36.84
N LEU A 446 -3.99 5.20 -37.57
CA LEU A 446 -3.97 6.30 -38.54
C LEU A 446 -3.56 7.63 -37.88
N VAL A 447 -4.12 7.95 -36.72
CA VAL A 447 -3.72 9.12 -35.91
C VAL A 447 -2.30 8.94 -35.36
N TYR A 448 -1.96 7.78 -34.79
CA TYR A 448 -0.65 7.51 -34.21
C TYR A 448 0.49 7.72 -35.22
N VAL A 449 0.33 7.21 -36.46
CA VAL A 449 1.27 7.39 -37.57
C VAL A 449 1.30 8.83 -38.07
N SER A 450 0.15 9.48 -38.17
CA SER A 450 0.06 10.89 -38.60
C SER A 450 0.82 11.82 -37.64
N ASN A 451 0.71 11.59 -36.32
CA ASN A 451 1.46 12.32 -35.31
C ASN A 451 2.98 12.13 -35.45
N ILE A 452 3.46 10.92 -35.79
CA ILE A 452 4.90 10.69 -36.05
C ILE A 452 5.35 11.48 -37.30
N ILE A 453 4.57 11.41 -38.39
CA ILE A 453 4.87 12.13 -39.64
C ILE A 453 4.85 13.66 -39.44
N ALA A 454 4.00 14.17 -38.55
CA ALA A 454 3.93 15.58 -38.16
C ALA A 454 4.99 16.01 -37.14
N HIS A 455 5.82 15.09 -36.63
CA HIS A 455 6.76 15.29 -35.51
C HIS A 455 6.09 15.67 -34.16
N GLU A 456 4.82 15.30 -33.97
CA GLU A 456 4.01 15.53 -32.77
C GLU A 456 3.91 14.27 -31.87
N GLU A 457 4.97 13.47 -31.82
CA GLU A 457 5.00 12.16 -31.13
C GLU A 457 4.62 12.21 -29.65
N PHE A 458 4.75 13.36 -28.99
CA PHE A 458 4.35 13.53 -27.59
C PHE A 458 2.86 13.21 -27.35
N LEU A 459 1.99 13.52 -28.33
CA LEU A 459 0.55 13.22 -28.30
C LEU A 459 0.25 11.71 -28.26
N ASN A 460 1.16 10.88 -28.79
CA ASN A 460 0.97 9.44 -28.86
C ASN A 460 1.01 8.76 -27.48
N THR A 461 1.51 9.44 -26.44
CA THR A 461 1.53 8.91 -25.06
C THR A 461 0.13 8.66 -24.53
N GLU A 462 -0.76 9.65 -24.63
CA GLU A 462 -2.14 9.55 -24.16
C GLU A 462 -2.98 8.64 -25.07
N LEU A 463 -2.81 8.78 -26.40
CA LEU A 463 -3.46 7.93 -27.40
C LEU A 463 -3.18 6.44 -27.14
N LYS A 464 -1.92 6.08 -26.88
CA LYS A 464 -1.50 4.72 -26.54
C LYS A 464 -2.16 4.21 -25.25
N GLN A 465 -2.23 5.04 -24.20
CA GLN A 465 -2.90 4.66 -22.95
C GLN A 465 -4.40 4.41 -23.16
N ARG A 466 -5.08 5.31 -23.86
CA ARG A 466 -6.51 5.18 -24.21
C ARG A 466 -6.77 3.93 -25.05
N TYR A 467 -5.96 3.71 -26.08
CA TYR A 467 -6.05 2.53 -26.95
C TYR A 467 -5.90 1.23 -26.14
N LYS A 468 -4.81 1.09 -25.36
CA LYS A 468 -4.57 -0.09 -24.54
C LYS A 468 -5.69 -0.38 -23.54
N LYS A 469 -6.25 0.67 -22.92
CA LYS A 469 -7.40 0.54 -22.02
C LYS A 469 -8.65 0.02 -22.76
N ALA A 470 -8.93 0.54 -23.96
CA ALA A 470 -10.04 0.05 -24.78
C ALA A 470 -9.87 -1.42 -25.20
N VAL A 471 -8.67 -1.81 -25.65
CA VAL A 471 -8.37 -3.21 -26.01
C VAL A 471 -8.51 -4.14 -24.80
N ARG A 472 -7.99 -3.78 -23.62
CA ARG A 472 -8.16 -4.57 -22.37
C ARG A 472 -9.63 -4.77 -22.02
N MET A 473 -10.47 -3.74 -22.15
CA MET A 473 -11.91 -3.86 -21.88
C MET A 473 -12.61 -4.78 -22.87
N ARG A 474 -12.33 -4.66 -24.17
CA ARG A 474 -12.91 -5.55 -25.20
C ARG A 474 -12.43 -6.99 -25.06
N LEU A 475 -11.16 -7.22 -24.71
CA LEU A 475 -10.62 -8.53 -24.34
C LEU A 475 -11.38 -9.16 -23.16
N ARG A 476 -11.74 -8.35 -22.15
CA ARG A 476 -12.56 -8.78 -21.00
C ARG A 476 -13.96 -9.21 -21.42
N GLU A 477 -14.59 -8.43 -22.27
CA GLU A 477 -15.95 -8.66 -22.76
C GLU A 477 -16.04 -9.95 -23.59
N LEU A 478 -15.08 -10.18 -24.50
CA LEU A 478 -15.00 -11.39 -25.31
C LEU A 478 -14.90 -12.67 -24.44
N VAL A 479 -14.10 -12.65 -23.37
CA VAL A 479 -13.87 -13.84 -22.55
C VAL A 479 -14.94 -14.06 -21.47
N LEU A 480 -15.41 -13.01 -20.78
CA LEU A 480 -16.39 -13.16 -19.69
C LEU A 480 -17.85 -13.20 -20.19
N GLY A 481 -18.15 -12.48 -21.27
CA GLY A 481 -19.52 -12.21 -21.72
C GLY A 481 -20.27 -11.24 -20.80
N GLY A 482 -21.01 -10.30 -21.39
CA GLY A 482 -21.94 -9.43 -20.67
C GLY A 482 -21.32 -8.17 -20.02
N GLY A 483 -21.13 -7.14 -20.84
CA GLY A 483 -21.17 -5.73 -20.41
C GLY A 483 -22.48 -5.07 -20.84
N VAL A 484 -22.95 -4.07 -20.10
CA VAL A 484 -24.12 -3.27 -20.47
C VAL A 484 -23.81 -2.52 -21.77
N GLY A 485 -24.39 -2.97 -22.89
CA GLY A 485 -24.09 -2.45 -24.23
C GLY A 485 -23.92 -3.51 -25.33
N GLY A 486 -23.91 -4.80 -24.99
CA GLY A 486 -24.23 -5.94 -25.86
C GLY A 486 -23.99 -5.81 -27.38
N SER A 487 -22.72 -5.64 -27.80
CA SER A 487 -22.33 -5.67 -29.23
C SER A 487 -21.76 -7.03 -29.67
N PHE A 488 -21.40 -7.87 -28.69
CA PHE A 488 -20.85 -9.22 -28.88
C PHE A 488 -21.66 -10.19 -28.02
N GLY A 489 -22.40 -11.09 -28.67
CA GLY A 489 -23.26 -12.07 -28.00
C GLY A 489 -22.48 -13.29 -27.49
N GLY A 490 -22.78 -13.72 -26.27
CA GLY A 490 -22.12 -14.87 -25.62
C GLY A 490 -20.71 -14.57 -25.10
N GLY A 491 -20.38 -15.11 -23.92
CA GLY A 491 -19.00 -15.13 -23.43
C GLY A 491 -18.23 -16.31 -24.04
N GLY A 492 -16.96 -16.12 -24.38
CA GLY A 492 -16.12 -17.16 -25.00
C GLY A 492 -16.06 -17.11 -26.53
N LEU A 493 -16.31 -15.95 -27.16
CA LEU A 493 -16.10 -15.77 -28.59
C LEU A 493 -14.64 -16.04 -28.98
N PHE A 494 -14.43 -16.88 -30.00
CA PHE A 494 -13.11 -17.40 -30.43
C PHE A 494 -12.37 -18.26 -29.40
N SER A 495 -13.04 -18.75 -28.35
CA SER A 495 -12.40 -19.63 -27.36
C SER A 495 -12.00 -20.99 -27.94
N ASP A 496 -10.82 -21.46 -27.51
CA ASP A 496 -10.21 -22.74 -27.90
C ASP A 496 -10.12 -23.73 -26.72
N VAL A 497 -10.54 -23.32 -25.52
CA VAL A 497 -10.63 -24.14 -24.32
C VAL A 497 -11.77 -23.71 -23.41
N VAL A 498 -12.43 -24.68 -22.79
CA VAL A 498 -13.45 -24.47 -21.75
C VAL A 498 -13.00 -25.15 -20.45
N PHE A 499 -13.04 -24.42 -19.35
CA PHE A 499 -12.80 -24.97 -18.02
C PHE A 499 -14.12 -25.40 -17.40
N GLN A 500 -14.20 -26.67 -16.99
CA GLN A 500 -15.28 -27.21 -16.18
C GLN A 500 -14.95 -26.96 -14.70
N LEU A 501 -15.78 -26.17 -14.05
CA LEU A 501 -15.67 -25.70 -12.68
C LEU A 501 -16.69 -26.43 -11.79
N GLU A 502 -16.70 -26.15 -10.49
CA GLU A 502 -17.59 -26.82 -9.53
C GLU A 502 -19.07 -26.46 -9.72
N ASP A 503 -19.35 -25.21 -10.09
CA ASP A 503 -20.70 -24.62 -10.17
C ASP A 503 -21.06 -24.15 -11.60
N GLY A 504 -20.22 -24.43 -12.60
CA GLY A 504 -20.42 -23.96 -13.97
C GLY A 504 -19.24 -24.25 -14.89
N SER A 505 -19.14 -23.49 -15.98
CA SER A 505 -18.03 -23.57 -16.92
C SER A 505 -17.61 -22.19 -17.40
N GLN A 506 -16.33 -21.99 -17.70
CA GLN A 506 -15.80 -20.73 -18.23
C GLN A 506 -14.90 -20.98 -19.44
N ALA A 507 -15.26 -20.38 -20.57
CA ALA A 507 -14.46 -20.39 -21.80
C ALA A 507 -13.25 -19.43 -21.69
N ALA A 508 -12.17 -19.75 -22.40
CA ALA A 508 -10.94 -18.95 -22.46
C ALA A 508 -10.14 -19.22 -23.75
N HIS A 509 -9.08 -18.44 -23.95
CA HIS A 509 -8.11 -18.56 -25.03
C HIS A 509 -6.76 -19.03 -24.46
N ARG A 510 -6.32 -20.26 -24.81
CA ARG A 510 -4.99 -20.82 -24.49
C ARG A 510 -3.85 -19.82 -24.71
N PRO A 511 -3.71 -19.14 -25.87
CA PRO A 511 -2.64 -18.17 -26.10
C PRO A 511 -2.51 -17.09 -25.01
N MET A 512 -3.63 -16.53 -24.54
CA MET A 512 -3.61 -15.54 -23.45
C MET A 512 -3.24 -16.18 -22.11
N LEU A 513 -3.79 -17.35 -21.79
CA LEU A 513 -3.48 -18.05 -20.54
C LEU A 513 -1.99 -18.42 -20.47
N MET A 514 -1.43 -18.93 -21.57
CA MET A 514 -0.02 -19.29 -21.71
C MET A 514 0.91 -18.07 -21.69
N ALA A 515 0.49 -16.92 -22.23
CA ALA A 515 1.27 -15.68 -22.16
C ALA A 515 1.31 -15.07 -20.76
N ARG A 516 0.30 -15.31 -19.92
CA ARG A 516 0.10 -14.65 -18.62
C ARG A 516 0.29 -15.52 -17.38
N CYS A 517 0.33 -16.85 -17.53
CA CYS A 517 0.53 -17.79 -16.43
C CYS A 517 1.43 -18.96 -16.86
N ASP A 518 2.59 -19.09 -16.21
CA ASP A 518 3.58 -20.12 -16.55
C ASP A 518 3.08 -21.55 -16.24
N MET A 519 2.26 -21.72 -15.19
CA MET A 519 1.59 -23.00 -14.91
C MET A 519 0.61 -23.41 -16.02
N MET A 520 -0.16 -22.45 -16.56
CA MET A 520 -1.02 -22.73 -17.73
C MET A 520 -0.21 -22.92 -19.01
N ARG A 521 0.94 -22.24 -19.16
CA ARG A 521 1.89 -22.54 -20.25
C ARG A 521 2.37 -23.98 -20.19
N ALA A 522 2.79 -24.46 -19.02
CA ALA A 522 3.20 -25.85 -18.82
C ALA A 522 2.06 -26.85 -19.09
N MET A 523 0.83 -26.55 -18.62
CA MET A 523 -0.36 -27.38 -18.85
C MET A 523 -0.70 -27.55 -20.34
N PHE A 524 -0.55 -26.50 -21.15
CA PHE A 524 -0.92 -26.53 -22.57
C PHE A 524 0.24 -26.85 -23.52
N SER A 525 1.48 -26.92 -23.04
CA SER A 525 2.68 -27.21 -23.84
C SER A 525 3.10 -28.67 -23.70
N GLY A 526 3.90 -29.19 -24.64
CA GLY A 526 4.41 -30.57 -24.58
C GLY A 526 3.31 -31.62 -24.76
N ASP A 527 3.55 -32.83 -24.25
CA ASP A 527 2.71 -34.01 -24.49
C ASP A 527 1.66 -34.27 -23.37
N PHE A 528 1.26 -33.22 -22.62
CA PHE A 528 0.20 -33.29 -21.62
C PHE A 528 -1.19 -33.43 -22.28
N ARG A 529 -2.12 -34.14 -21.63
CA ARG A 529 -3.47 -34.42 -22.17
C ARG A 529 -4.26 -33.13 -22.39
N GLU A 530 -4.09 -32.20 -21.46
CA GLU A 530 -4.63 -30.85 -21.43
C GLU A 530 -4.21 -30.04 -22.67
N GLY A 531 -3.01 -30.32 -23.22
CA GLY A 531 -2.51 -29.73 -24.47
C GLY A 531 -3.40 -29.95 -25.69
N SER A 532 -4.22 -31.01 -25.74
CA SER A 532 -5.16 -31.28 -26.85
C SER A 532 -6.64 -31.25 -26.45
N ALA A 533 -6.96 -31.19 -25.15
CA ALA A 533 -8.34 -31.25 -24.67
C ALA A 533 -9.11 -29.93 -24.86
N LYS A 534 -10.31 -30.00 -25.47
CA LYS A 534 -11.23 -28.85 -25.56
C LYS A 534 -11.86 -28.46 -24.23
N VAL A 535 -12.00 -29.42 -23.31
CA VAL A 535 -12.55 -29.21 -21.96
C VAL A 535 -11.52 -29.64 -20.93
N ILE A 536 -11.22 -28.75 -19.97
CA ILE A 536 -10.27 -28.97 -18.88
C ILE A 536 -11.04 -29.04 -17.56
N LEU A 537 -10.88 -30.12 -16.80
CA LEU A 537 -11.46 -30.22 -15.46
C LEU A 537 -10.61 -29.41 -14.48
N PHE A 538 -11.21 -28.53 -13.69
CA PHE A 538 -10.49 -27.65 -12.78
C PHE A 538 -11.14 -27.60 -11.38
N PRO A 539 -11.06 -28.71 -10.62
CA PRO A 539 -11.74 -28.86 -9.33
C PRO A 539 -11.20 -27.91 -8.24
N GLY A 540 -12.00 -27.72 -7.18
CA GLY A 540 -11.70 -26.81 -6.08
C GLY A 540 -11.90 -25.33 -6.43
N VAL A 541 -12.57 -25.02 -7.54
CA VAL A 541 -12.71 -23.64 -8.04
C VAL A 541 -14.13 -23.37 -8.53
N ARG A 542 -14.70 -22.29 -7.98
CA ARG A 542 -16.00 -21.73 -8.34
C ARG A 542 -15.90 -20.72 -9.49
N THR A 543 -16.97 -20.55 -10.23
CA THR A 543 -17.07 -19.67 -11.41
C THR A 543 -16.76 -18.21 -11.06
N ASP A 544 -17.23 -17.71 -9.91
CA ASP A 544 -16.89 -16.37 -9.39
C ASP A 544 -15.37 -16.14 -9.32
N THR A 545 -14.66 -17.11 -8.74
CA THR A 545 -13.22 -17.06 -8.46
C THR A 545 -12.42 -17.17 -9.75
N PHE A 546 -12.81 -18.09 -10.63
CA PHE A 546 -12.16 -18.25 -11.94
C PHE A 546 -12.39 -17.02 -12.84
N ARG A 547 -13.55 -16.34 -12.76
CA ARG A 547 -13.79 -15.09 -13.49
C ARG A 547 -12.90 -13.94 -13.02
N GLN A 548 -12.55 -13.86 -11.74
CA GLN A 548 -11.57 -12.89 -11.24
C GLN A 548 -10.15 -13.20 -11.75
N LEU A 549 -9.75 -14.48 -11.76
CA LEU A 549 -8.50 -14.93 -12.39
C LEU A 549 -8.47 -14.54 -13.88
N VAL A 550 -9.52 -14.84 -14.64
CA VAL A 550 -9.60 -14.50 -16.06
C VAL A 550 -9.58 -12.98 -16.27
N SER A 551 -10.28 -12.18 -15.45
CA SER A 551 -10.17 -10.71 -15.48
C SER A 551 -8.72 -10.24 -15.30
N PHE A 552 -7.98 -10.82 -14.35
CA PHE A 552 -6.56 -10.51 -14.15
C PHE A 552 -5.70 -10.90 -15.36
N LEU A 553 -5.89 -12.10 -15.92
CA LEU A 553 -5.10 -12.55 -17.07
C LEU A 553 -5.40 -11.69 -18.32
N TYR A 554 -6.63 -11.18 -18.51
CA TYR A 554 -7.01 -10.42 -19.71
C TYR A 554 -6.87 -8.89 -19.57
N CYS A 555 -6.86 -8.36 -18.35
CA CYS A 555 -6.85 -6.91 -18.11
C CYS A 555 -5.74 -6.42 -17.18
N ASP A 556 -5.06 -7.34 -16.49
CA ASP A 556 -4.15 -7.05 -15.37
C ASP A 556 -4.79 -6.43 -14.13
N GLU A 557 -6.13 -6.51 -14.05
CA GLU A 557 -6.96 -5.91 -13.01
C GLU A 557 -8.03 -6.90 -12.52
N ILE A 558 -8.30 -6.85 -11.21
CA ILE A 558 -9.41 -7.57 -10.57
C ILE A 558 -10.54 -6.62 -10.15
N GLY A 559 -11.74 -7.17 -9.98
CA GLY A 559 -12.90 -6.46 -9.47
C GLY A 559 -12.86 -6.23 -7.96
N LEU A 560 -14.04 -5.94 -7.39
CA LEU A 560 -14.23 -5.98 -5.94
C LEU A 560 -13.99 -7.40 -5.42
N VAL A 561 -13.26 -7.52 -4.32
CA VAL A 561 -13.08 -8.79 -3.59
C VAL A 561 -13.58 -8.59 -2.17
N LEU A 562 -14.59 -9.37 -1.78
CA LEU A 562 -15.13 -9.32 -0.43
C LEU A 562 -14.21 -10.06 0.54
N PRO A 563 -14.00 -9.57 1.77
CA PRO A 563 -13.20 -10.26 2.80
C PRO A 563 -13.68 -11.70 3.09
N SER A 564 -14.97 -11.99 2.92
CA SER A 564 -15.56 -13.33 3.10
C SER A 564 -15.32 -14.30 1.94
N ARG A 565 -14.75 -13.84 0.81
CA ARG A 565 -14.54 -14.63 -0.42
C ARG A 565 -13.12 -14.50 -1.00
N CYS A 566 -12.20 -13.85 -0.28
CA CYS A 566 -10.84 -13.64 -0.79
C CYS A 566 -9.98 -14.90 -0.76
N LEU A 567 -10.25 -15.83 0.16
CA LEU A 567 -9.45 -17.05 0.37
C LEU A 567 -9.42 -17.94 -0.88
N ASP A 568 -10.57 -18.23 -1.49
CA ASP A 568 -10.68 -18.98 -2.75
C ASP A 568 -9.74 -18.41 -3.85
N LEU A 569 -9.63 -17.08 -3.92
CA LEU A 569 -8.84 -16.39 -4.94
C LEU A 569 -7.35 -16.31 -4.57
N LEU A 570 -7.02 -16.22 -3.27
CA LEU A 570 -5.65 -16.33 -2.77
C LEU A 570 -5.09 -17.74 -2.97
N GLU A 571 -5.86 -18.78 -2.66
CA GLU A 571 -5.49 -20.17 -2.92
C GLU A 571 -5.23 -20.38 -4.42
N LEU A 572 -6.16 -19.96 -5.29
CA LEU A 572 -6.02 -20.09 -6.73
C LEU A 572 -4.83 -19.30 -7.29
N ALA A 573 -4.56 -18.09 -6.77
CA ALA A 573 -3.41 -17.29 -7.19
C ALA A 573 -2.09 -17.96 -6.83
N ASN A 574 -1.97 -18.54 -5.63
CA ASN A 574 -0.78 -19.31 -5.24
C ASN A 574 -0.64 -20.61 -6.04
N ARG A 575 -1.74 -21.35 -6.24
CA ARG A 575 -1.78 -22.60 -7.03
C ARG A 575 -1.31 -22.40 -8.48
N LEU A 576 -1.44 -21.19 -9.02
CA LEU A 576 -1.01 -20.79 -10.36
C LEU A 576 0.29 -19.96 -10.38
N CYS A 577 0.96 -19.79 -9.23
CA CYS A 577 2.18 -19.00 -9.06
C CYS A 577 2.06 -17.54 -9.54
N LEU A 578 0.98 -16.85 -9.17
CA LEU A 578 0.67 -15.47 -9.60
C LEU A 578 0.85 -14.43 -8.46
N PRO A 579 2.08 -14.03 -8.10
CA PRO A 579 2.32 -13.15 -6.94
C PRO A 579 1.69 -11.75 -7.11
N ARG A 580 1.66 -11.19 -8.32
CA ARG A 580 0.95 -9.91 -8.57
C ARG A 580 -0.56 -10.03 -8.34
N LEU A 581 -1.16 -11.19 -8.59
CA LEU A 581 -2.58 -11.43 -8.29
C LEU A 581 -2.81 -11.48 -6.77
N VAL A 582 -1.92 -12.14 -6.01
CA VAL A 582 -1.94 -12.09 -4.53
C VAL A 582 -1.92 -10.63 -4.05
N ASN A 583 -0.94 -9.83 -4.48
CA ASN A 583 -0.84 -8.43 -4.05
C ASN A 583 -2.07 -7.57 -4.43
N LEU A 584 -2.68 -7.84 -5.59
CA LEU A 584 -3.92 -7.16 -5.98
C LEU A 584 -5.09 -7.56 -5.06
N VAL A 585 -5.21 -8.84 -4.69
CA VAL A 585 -6.24 -9.31 -3.76
C VAL A 585 -6.04 -8.72 -2.36
N GLU A 586 -4.82 -8.74 -1.84
CA GLU A 586 -4.46 -8.10 -0.57
C GLU A 586 -4.92 -6.63 -0.56
N LYS A 587 -4.54 -5.87 -1.59
CA LYS A 587 -4.93 -4.46 -1.76
C LYS A 587 -6.44 -4.27 -1.78
N ARG A 588 -7.20 -5.01 -2.60
CA ARG A 588 -8.66 -4.82 -2.70
C ARG A 588 -9.39 -5.20 -1.41
N VAL A 589 -8.91 -6.22 -0.69
CA VAL A 589 -9.49 -6.61 0.60
C VAL A 589 -9.21 -5.56 1.67
N ILE A 590 -7.99 -5.00 1.72
CA ILE A 590 -7.64 -3.91 2.64
C ILE A 590 -8.45 -2.64 2.32
N GLU A 591 -8.62 -2.28 1.05
CA GLU A 591 -9.48 -1.16 0.63
C GLU A 591 -10.92 -1.33 1.12
N GLU A 592 -11.50 -2.53 0.98
CA GLU A 592 -12.88 -2.81 1.44
C GLU A 592 -12.99 -2.88 2.98
N LEU A 593 -12.00 -3.43 3.70
CA LEU A 593 -11.98 -3.43 5.16
C LEU A 593 -11.87 -2.00 5.73
N ASN A 594 -11.08 -1.13 5.10
CA ASN A 594 -11.04 0.30 5.43
C ASN A 594 -12.37 1.00 5.15
N ARG A 595 -13.05 0.66 4.03
CA ARG A 595 -14.39 1.16 3.72
C ARG A 595 -15.43 0.74 4.75
N ILE A 596 -15.37 -0.49 5.25
CA ILE A 596 -16.27 -0.97 6.31
C ILE A 596 -16.02 -0.21 7.62
N CYS A 597 -14.76 0.05 7.99
CA CYS A 597 -14.42 0.87 9.15
C CYS A 597 -15.08 2.27 9.10
N THR A 598 -14.92 2.98 7.98
CA THR A 598 -15.42 4.36 7.84
C THR A 598 -16.94 4.43 7.70
N ALA A 599 -17.56 3.46 7.04
CA ALA A 599 -19.01 3.48 6.79
C ALA A 599 -19.87 3.18 8.03
N ARG A 600 -19.41 2.34 8.96
CA ARG A 600 -20.21 1.90 10.12
C ARG A 600 -19.91 2.65 11.42
N ASN A 601 -18.80 3.40 11.48
CA ASN A 601 -18.27 4.03 12.69
C ASN A 601 -18.06 3.03 13.86
N ASP A 602 -18.03 1.72 13.55
CA ASP A 602 -17.93 0.61 14.47
C ASP A 602 -17.00 -0.46 13.89
N ASN A 603 -15.76 -0.52 14.39
CA ASN A 603 -14.76 -1.50 13.98
C ASN A 603 -15.10 -2.97 14.36
N GLY A 604 -16.27 -3.24 14.93
CA GLY A 604 -16.66 -4.57 15.44
C GLY A 604 -16.61 -5.66 14.36
N ASP A 605 -17.27 -5.41 13.23
CA ASP A 605 -17.28 -6.34 12.09
C ASP A 605 -15.87 -6.57 11.53
N VAL A 606 -15.05 -5.52 11.45
CA VAL A 606 -13.69 -5.59 10.88
C VAL A 606 -12.77 -6.40 11.78
N VAL A 607 -12.85 -6.24 13.10
CA VAL A 607 -12.14 -7.12 14.06
C VAL A 607 -12.51 -8.58 13.84
N GLU A 608 -13.79 -8.90 13.61
CA GLU A 608 -14.20 -10.29 13.36
C GLU A 608 -13.69 -10.84 12.01
N HIS A 609 -13.66 -10.02 10.96
CA HIS A 609 -13.04 -10.39 9.68
C HIS A 609 -11.53 -10.61 9.82
N CYS A 610 -10.80 -9.72 10.50
CA CYS A 610 -9.37 -9.88 10.75
C CYS A 610 -9.05 -11.18 11.50
N LEU A 611 -9.87 -11.57 12.50
CA LEU A 611 -9.69 -12.85 13.22
C LEU A 611 -9.88 -14.07 12.32
N ARG A 612 -10.86 -14.04 11.41
CA ARG A 612 -11.09 -15.13 10.44
C ARG A 612 -10.01 -15.21 9.37
N LEU A 613 -9.43 -14.07 8.99
CA LEU A 613 -8.47 -13.97 7.88
C LEU A 613 -7.02 -14.17 8.30
N LEU A 614 -6.63 -13.81 9.52
CA LEU A 614 -5.22 -13.74 9.93
C LEU A 614 -4.40 -15.00 9.61
N GLU A 615 -4.93 -16.18 9.92
CA GLU A 615 -4.22 -17.46 9.75
C GLU A 615 -4.33 -18.03 8.33
N PRO A 616 -5.51 -18.04 7.67
CA PRO A 616 -5.60 -18.38 6.26
C PRO A 616 -4.76 -17.47 5.35
N CYS A 617 -4.65 -16.16 5.64
CA CYS A 617 -3.80 -15.26 4.86
C CYS A 617 -2.31 -15.62 4.99
N LYS A 618 -1.82 -15.93 6.20
CA LYS A 618 -0.46 -16.45 6.40
C LYS A 618 -0.23 -17.78 5.68
N LEU A 619 -1.21 -18.69 5.68
CA LEU A 619 -1.12 -19.98 4.99
C LEU A 619 -1.04 -19.82 3.46
N HIS A 620 -1.71 -18.80 2.91
CA HIS A 620 -1.72 -18.49 1.48
C HIS A 620 -0.76 -17.34 1.09
N ASN A 621 0.32 -17.11 1.83
CA ASN A 621 1.36 -16.11 1.54
C ASN A 621 0.83 -14.70 1.23
N ALA A 622 -0.28 -14.31 1.87
CA ALA A 622 -0.90 -12.99 1.78
C ALA A 622 -0.42 -12.14 2.96
N ASP A 623 0.89 -11.93 3.00
CA ASP A 623 1.63 -11.38 4.14
C ASP A 623 1.20 -9.95 4.47
N GLN A 624 0.97 -9.09 3.46
CA GLN A 624 0.56 -7.71 3.66
C GLN A 624 -0.85 -7.63 4.25
N LEU A 625 -1.76 -8.51 3.82
CA LEU A 625 -3.10 -8.62 4.40
C LEU A 625 -3.07 -9.22 5.82
N ALA A 626 -2.19 -10.20 6.08
CA ALA A 626 -2.00 -10.77 7.40
C ALA A 626 -1.43 -9.72 8.39
N ASP A 627 -0.43 -8.95 7.98
CA ASP A 627 0.18 -7.88 8.78
C ASP A 627 -0.79 -6.73 9.01
N TRP A 628 -1.59 -6.35 8.00
CA TRP A 628 -2.67 -5.38 8.17
C TRP A 628 -3.71 -5.86 9.19
N CYS A 629 -4.14 -7.12 9.10
CA CYS A 629 -5.05 -7.73 10.07
C CYS A 629 -4.45 -7.73 11.48
N MET A 630 -3.17 -8.12 11.62
CA MET A 630 -2.45 -8.16 12.89
C MET A 630 -2.35 -6.76 13.52
N ASN A 631 -1.96 -5.75 12.74
CA ASN A 631 -1.88 -4.36 13.18
C ASN A 631 -3.26 -3.84 13.64
N HIS A 632 -4.31 -4.08 12.84
CA HIS A 632 -5.67 -3.68 13.18
C HIS A 632 -6.15 -4.34 14.49
N LEU A 633 -5.82 -5.61 14.72
CA LEU A 633 -6.15 -6.34 15.95
C LEU A 633 -5.35 -5.81 17.16
N CYS A 634 -4.05 -5.50 17.01
CA CYS A 634 -3.25 -4.85 18.05
C CYS A 634 -3.84 -3.49 18.46
N VAL A 635 -4.22 -2.66 17.48
CA VAL A 635 -4.85 -1.34 17.68
C VAL A 635 -6.21 -1.43 18.39
N ASN A 636 -6.98 -2.48 18.10
CA ASN A 636 -8.33 -2.66 18.65
C ASN A 636 -8.37 -3.71 19.78
N TYR A 637 -7.24 -4.05 20.40
CA TYR A 637 -7.11 -5.19 21.33
C TYR A 637 -8.08 -5.13 22.52
N ASN A 638 -8.30 -3.95 23.09
CA ASN A 638 -9.25 -3.75 24.20
C ASN A 638 -10.71 -4.02 23.79
N LYS A 639 -11.05 -3.84 22.52
CA LYS A 639 -12.38 -4.13 21.94
C LYS A 639 -12.50 -5.61 21.57
N LEU A 640 -11.46 -6.17 20.96
CA LEU A 640 -11.30 -7.59 20.67
C LEU A 640 -11.55 -8.47 21.91
N CYS A 641 -10.92 -8.16 23.04
CA CYS A 641 -11.11 -8.88 24.30
C CYS A 641 -12.56 -8.84 24.85
N LYS A 642 -13.33 -7.80 24.52
CA LYS A 642 -14.73 -7.65 24.94
C LYS A 642 -15.70 -8.36 24.00
N MET A 643 -15.50 -8.25 22.69
CA MET A 643 -16.43 -8.75 21.67
C MET A 643 -16.23 -10.22 21.33
N SER A 644 -14.97 -10.65 21.10
CA SER A 644 -14.68 -11.94 20.46
C SER A 644 -13.65 -12.79 21.23
N PRO A 645 -13.80 -12.97 22.57
CA PRO A 645 -12.80 -13.70 23.38
C PRO A 645 -12.68 -15.20 23.02
N LYS A 646 -13.71 -15.79 22.38
CA LYS A 646 -13.65 -17.17 21.88
C LYS A 646 -12.75 -17.29 20.65
N LEU A 647 -12.87 -16.36 19.69
CA LEU A 647 -12.07 -16.34 18.47
C LEU A 647 -10.61 -15.99 18.78
N LEU A 648 -10.35 -15.04 19.69
CA LEU A 648 -8.98 -14.75 20.15
C LEU A 648 -8.28 -15.99 20.73
N LYS A 649 -8.99 -16.80 21.54
CA LYS A 649 -8.45 -18.04 22.11
C LYS A 649 -8.28 -19.18 21.10
N ALA A 650 -8.90 -19.08 19.93
CA ALA A 650 -8.79 -20.08 18.86
C ALA A 650 -7.57 -19.86 17.96
N LEU A 651 -6.99 -18.65 17.97
CA LEU A 651 -5.75 -18.35 17.24
C LEU A 651 -4.56 -19.15 17.78
N HIS A 652 -3.55 -19.34 16.95
CA HIS A 652 -2.24 -19.89 17.31
C HIS A 652 -1.63 -19.16 18.52
N PRO A 653 -0.99 -19.87 19.49
CA PRO A 653 -0.45 -19.23 20.70
C PRO A 653 0.50 -18.06 20.43
N GLU A 654 1.32 -18.14 19.38
CA GLU A 654 2.23 -17.05 18.97
C GLU A 654 1.47 -15.79 18.52
N ASN A 655 0.34 -15.96 17.81
CA ASN A 655 -0.52 -14.84 17.42
C ASN A 655 -1.16 -14.21 18.69
N GLN A 656 -1.60 -15.02 19.66
CA GLN A 656 -2.14 -14.53 20.93
C GLN A 656 -1.09 -13.75 21.75
N GLU A 657 0.13 -14.30 21.86
CA GLU A 657 1.25 -13.65 22.53
C GLU A 657 1.59 -12.32 21.85
N TYR A 658 1.79 -12.33 20.52
CA TYR A 658 2.10 -11.13 19.74
C TYR A 658 1.05 -10.02 19.91
N LEU A 659 -0.24 -10.36 19.84
CA LEU A 659 -1.34 -9.41 20.05
C LEU A 659 -1.30 -8.82 21.47
N SER A 660 -1.02 -9.65 22.49
CA SER A 660 -0.92 -9.19 23.88
C SER A 660 0.33 -8.31 24.13
N GLU A 661 1.43 -8.61 23.45
CA GLU A 661 2.73 -7.93 23.49
C GLU A 661 2.71 -6.57 22.78
N ASN A 662 1.98 -6.45 21.66
CA ASN A 662 1.99 -5.29 20.76
C ASN A 662 0.67 -4.48 20.77
N ARG A 663 -0.26 -4.80 21.68
CA ARG A 663 -1.51 -4.06 21.89
C ARG A 663 -1.30 -2.55 22.05
N TRP A 664 -2.22 -1.78 21.50
CA TRP A 664 -2.36 -0.35 21.74
C TRP A 664 -3.73 -0.03 22.38
N PRO A 665 -3.80 0.87 23.38
CA PRO A 665 -2.67 1.45 24.10
C PRO A 665 -1.89 0.42 24.94
N PRO A 666 -0.57 0.60 25.16
CA PRO A 666 0.24 -0.35 25.93
C PRO A 666 -0.20 -0.52 27.38
N VAL A 667 0.11 -1.68 27.96
CA VAL A 667 -0.22 -2.01 29.38
C VAL A 667 0.31 -0.96 30.36
N TRP A 668 1.54 -0.47 30.14
CA TRP A 668 2.16 0.50 31.03
C TRP A 668 1.41 1.84 30.99
N TYR A 669 0.97 2.30 29.81
CA TYR A 669 0.22 3.55 29.66
C TYR A 669 -1.13 3.46 30.37
N LEU A 670 -1.86 2.35 30.20
CA LEU A 670 -3.17 2.18 30.83
C LEU A 670 -3.07 2.23 32.37
N LYS A 671 -2.09 1.53 32.96
CA LYS A 671 -1.80 1.61 34.41
C LYS A 671 -1.41 3.02 34.87
N ASP A 672 -0.73 3.78 34.01
CA ASP A 672 -0.27 5.13 34.30
C ASP A 672 -1.42 6.15 34.23
N PHE A 673 -2.29 5.98 33.23
CA PHE A 673 -3.52 6.75 33.07
C PHE A 673 -4.52 6.48 34.19
N ASP A 674 -4.75 5.22 34.56
CA ASP A 674 -5.58 4.84 35.70
C ASP A 674 -5.06 5.50 36.99
N TYR A 675 -3.73 5.54 37.20
CA TYR A 675 -3.13 6.23 38.34
C TYR A 675 -3.37 7.76 38.28
N TYR A 676 -3.15 8.38 37.12
CA TYR A 676 -3.38 9.81 36.90
C TYR A 676 -4.84 10.22 37.18
N ASP A 677 -5.80 9.50 36.62
CA ASP A 677 -7.24 9.77 36.76
C ASP A 677 -7.72 9.64 38.22
N ASN A 678 -7.21 8.63 38.94
CA ASN A 678 -7.45 8.50 40.38
C ASN A 678 -6.90 9.71 41.17
N CYS A 679 -5.66 10.13 40.90
CA CYS A 679 -5.07 11.30 41.56
C CYS A 679 -5.79 12.62 41.24
N MET A 680 -6.25 12.80 39.99
CA MET A 680 -7.09 13.95 39.61
C MET A 680 -8.44 13.92 40.35
N SER A 681 -9.09 12.76 40.38
CA SER A 681 -10.33 12.54 41.12
C SER A 681 -10.20 12.77 42.63
N GLU A 682 -9.05 12.46 43.23
CA GLU A 682 -8.75 12.78 44.63
C GLU A 682 -8.57 14.29 44.84
N ARG A 683 -7.79 14.95 43.98
CA ARG A 683 -7.57 16.40 44.03
C ARG A 683 -8.86 17.20 43.88
N GLU A 684 -9.76 16.81 42.97
CA GLU A 684 -11.07 17.44 42.85
C GLU A 684 -11.91 17.30 44.12
N LYS A 685 -11.86 16.14 44.80
CA LYS A 685 -12.55 15.94 46.07
C LYS A 685 -11.98 16.84 47.16
N GLU A 686 -10.65 17.01 47.22
CA GLU A 686 -10.00 17.95 48.15
C GLU A 686 -10.41 19.41 47.88
N GLU A 687 -10.34 19.87 46.63
CA GLU A 687 -10.70 21.24 46.25
C GLU A 687 -12.19 21.54 46.55
N ARG A 688 -13.09 20.60 46.24
CA ARG A 688 -14.51 20.66 46.64
C ARG A 688 -14.71 20.64 48.16
N ALA A 689 -13.87 19.93 48.92
CA ALA A 689 -13.94 19.89 50.39
C ALA A 689 -13.43 21.19 51.04
N VAL A 690 -12.37 21.80 50.50
CA VAL A 690 -11.88 23.12 50.92
C VAL A 690 -12.95 24.19 50.67
N PHE A 691 -13.59 24.16 49.50
CA PHE A 691 -14.70 25.08 49.18
C PHE A 691 -15.87 24.94 50.19
N LYS A 692 -16.29 23.71 50.50
CA LYS A 692 -17.35 23.46 51.51
C LYS A 692 -16.98 23.94 52.92
N ARG A 693 -15.72 23.81 53.34
CA ARG A 693 -15.24 24.37 54.62
C ARG A 693 -15.19 25.90 54.61
N GLY A 694 -14.82 26.52 53.49
CA GLY A 694 -14.82 27.97 53.33
C GLY A 694 -16.22 28.61 53.43
N VAL A 695 -17.26 27.91 52.98
CA VAL A 695 -18.66 28.38 53.07
C VAL A 695 -19.27 28.20 54.47
N THR A 696 -18.73 27.31 55.30
CA THR A 696 -19.28 26.99 56.64
C THR A 696 -18.42 27.47 57.81
N GLY A 697 -17.18 27.91 57.57
CA GLY A 697 -16.16 28.18 58.58
C GLY A 697 -15.77 29.65 58.73
N GLY A 698 -16.73 30.52 59.08
CA GLY A 698 -16.44 31.87 59.59
C GLY A 698 -15.93 31.83 61.03
N GLY A 699 -14.77 31.22 61.30
CA GLY A 699 -14.21 31.04 62.64
C GLY A 699 -12.74 30.62 62.60
N GLY A 700 -11.89 31.25 63.41
CA GLY A 700 -10.44 31.17 63.26
C GLY A 700 -9.78 29.86 63.71
N GLY A 701 -8.61 29.55 63.14
CA GLY A 701 -7.76 28.43 63.54
C GLY A 701 -6.52 28.30 62.65
N SER A 702 -5.36 28.78 63.14
CA SER A 702 -4.06 28.60 62.47
C SER A 702 -3.46 27.24 62.79
N GLY A 703 -2.88 26.53 61.81
CA GLY A 703 -2.10 25.31 62.10
C GLY A 703 -1.71 24.46 60.89
N GLY A 704 -0.42 24.52 60.51
CA GLY A 704 0.35 23.39 59.96
C GLY A 704 -0.20 22.62 58.73
N GLY A 705 -0.09 23.20 57.53
CA GLY A 705 -0.32 22.46 56.28
C GLY A 705 0.79 21.48 55.93
N GLY A 706 0.82 20.31 56.58
CA GLY A 706 1.70 19.18 56.27
C GLY A 706 1.43 18.56 54.89
N CYS A 707 2.43 17.89 54.33
CA CYS A 707 2.32 17.20 53.03
C CYS A 707 1.48 15.93 53.15
N LEU A 708 0.37 15.83 52.40
CA LEU A 708 -0.53 14.66 52.42
C LEU A 708 -0.22 13.59 51.35
N CYS A 709 0.86 13.73 50.58
CA CYS A 709 1.36 12.64 49.73
C CYS A 709 1.85 11.42 50.54
N PHE A 710 1.93 11.54 51.88
CA PHE A 710 2.40 10.52 52.81
C PHE A 710 1.54 10.43 54.06
N SER A 711 0.68 9.43 54.10
CA SER A 711 0.10 8.91 55.34
C SER A 711 0.13 7.39 55.29
N GLY A 712 1.08 6.79 56.00
CA GLY A 712 1.17 5.35 56.18
C GLY A 712 0.46 4.93 57.46
N GLY A 713 -0.48 3.98 57.38
CA GLY A 713 -1.18 3.44 58.53
C GLY A 713 -1.73 2.05 58.26
N ARG A 714 -1.28 1.06 59.03
CA ARG A 714 -1.84 -0.30 59.03
C ARG A 714 -3.14 -0.32 59.84
N GLY A 715 -4.13 -1.07 59.39
CA GLY A 715 -5.33 -1.41 60.17
C GLY A 715 -6.36 -2.08 59.27
N GLY A 716 -6.67 -3.35 59.53
CA GLY A 716 -7.71 -4.06 58.79
C GLY A 716 -8.97 -4.24 59.61
N SER A 717 -10.15 -4.30 58.96
CA SER A 717 -11.15 -5.34 59.18
C SER A 717 -12.40 -5.16 58.31
N SER A 718 -12.88 -6.28 57.77
CA SER A 718 -14.30 -6.67 57.54
C SER A 718 -15.34 -5.73 56.91
N ARG A 719 -15.85 -6.20 55.76
CA ARG A 719 -17.28 -6.34 55.35
C ARG A 719 -18.20 -5.11 55.30
N GLY A 720 -18.83 -4.94 54.14
CA GLY A 720 -20.04 -4.11 53.96
C GLY A 720 -20.48 -4.09 52.50
N SER A 721 -21.33 -5.03 52.09
CA SER A 721 -21.96 -5.02 50.77
C SER A 721 -22.98 -3.89 50.66
N ASN A 722 -23.00 -3.15 49.55
CA ASN A 722 -24.22 -2.57 48.96
C ASN A 722 -23.94 -2.10 47.52
N THR A 723 -24.81 -2.54 46.59
CA THR A 723 -25.04 -1.89 45.30
C THR A 723 -25.81 -0.59 45.50
N PRO A 724 -25.72 0.37 44.56
CA PRO A 724 -26.89 0.56 43.69
C PRO A 724 -26.54 0.82 42.21
N GLU A 725 -27.59 0.82 41.39
CA GLU A 725 -27.59 0.96 39.93
C GLU A 725 -27.46 2.43 39.46
N GLY A 726 -27.25 2.61 38.15
CA GLY A 726 -27.65 3.83 37.42
C GLY A 726 -26.57 4.89 37.21
N GLY A 727 -25.78 4.76 36.14
CA GLY A 727 -24.94 5.83 35.61
C GLY A 727 -25.38 6.21 34.18
N PRO A 728 -25.55 7.51 33.84
CA PRO A 728 -25.89 7.93 32.48
C PRO A 728 -24.68 7.90 31.53
N LEU A 729 -24.98 7.88 30.23
CA LEU A 729 -24.03 7.79 29.13
C LEU A 729 -22.99 8.93 29.14
N VAL A 730 -21.70 8.58 29.04
CA VAL A 730 -20.59 9.53 28.88
C VAL A 730 -20.47 9.92 27.41
N GLY A 731 -20.42 11.23 27.14
CA GLY A 731 -20.28 11.79 25.79
C GLY A 731 -18.90 11.56 25.16
N ALA A 732 -18.85 11.66 23.83
CA ALA A 732 -17.64 11.54 23.04
C ALA A 732 -16.62 12.67 23.32
N PRO A 733 -15.31 12.44 23.10
CA PRO A 733 -14.30 13.50 23.18
C PRO A 733 -14.51 14.54 22.06
N PRO A 734 -14.13 15.82 22.28
CA PRO A 734 -14.24 16.86 21.27
C PRO A 734 -13.27 16.60 20.10
N GLY A 735 -13.70 16.99 18.90
CA GLY A 735 -12.98 16.74 17.66
C GLY A 735 -11.72 17.60 17.46
N GLU A 736 -10.83 17.11 16.61
CA GLU A 736 -9.62 17.81 16.18
C GLU A 736 -9.99 19.01 15.28
N GLU A 737 -9.59 20.22 15.66
CA GLU A 737 -9.59 21.36 14.73
C GLU A 737 -8.46 21.18 13.71
N GLN A 738 -8.82 20.85 12.47
CA GLN A 738 -7.89 20.86 11.34
C GLN A 738 -7.59 22.31 10.94
N GLY A 739 -6.43 22.81 11.39
CA GLY A 739 -5.90 24.10 10.96
C GLY A 739 -5.52 24.10 9.48
N LEU A 740 -6.29 24.82 8.67
CA LEU A 740 -6.04 25.03 7.24
C LEU A 740 -5.09 26.21 6.99
N ALA A 741 -4.09 25.96 6.13
CA ALA A 741 -3.39 26.89 5.25
C ALA A 741 -2.55 28.06 5.83
N ALA A 742 -1.24 28.01 5.53
CA ALA A 742 -0.59 28.98 4.62
C ALA A 742 0.67 28.34 4.00
#